data_AF-A0A7L0HEC2-F1
#
_entry.id   AF-A0A7L0HEC2-F1
#
_cell.length_a   1.000
_cell.length_b   1.000
_cell.length_c   1.000
_cell.angle_alpha   90.00
_cell.angle_beta   90.00
_cell.angle_gamma   90.00
#
_symmetry.space_group_name_H-M   'P 1'
#
loop_
_entity.id
_entity.type
_entity.pdbx_description
1 polymer ?
#
loop_
_entity_poly.entity_id
_entity_poly.type
_entity_poly.pdbx_seq_one_letter_code
_entity_poly.pdbx_strand_id
1 'polypeptide(L)'
;SFQLSARGYWSTWPAFGCGQTILGNHKPCCAPEGRESSNKQALLTIPKPQYLEELESYLRKELQSLDLTEKNAQELKLQPYREIFELFIDNFKTYKPLLSAIKNEYEVTLAHQKKTIRSLEPLKATVTTVSEECTRRILALQEKEKDEIYLLKQEKEHLLKFIDNMKEEKSSLQTQVEYLQASVAEEYARYLNQHDAHKLLLAKLNEMHHERLDMTRRQAQDAKGEDVVKLTLALKVARQDLTKAQVKLNKMIADYGDVVPRRDFESLEKKYADLLQEMNILRKDFDRLHKEYETLLEIHRETEQERDNFCAELQRVQQNCTPRPNWEKCSEVIPGGAERWDGLAVGKTSEQLVDVLLEEIGTAALKEINVFPGWGKGGNVPVYLRHEGEVKNKKLTKKDVVNILKDIWKEKIALEQQTGKRSSLPEFFLSYLQKKFGDAAAMEWSYTLYENMRLCRSNHVLSSFYDILTGKVGEEQYHSQNELISSLQKELAACDGLNSGSLTSEQFRQEADTVRETFPLKRKESVQELVDASGCKLDSTEDTINYISLFEEDEEGNATPFVAKLRSQYVREKQEYLRQLRNKLGGLMEVNADDLKAAFCSIDPDIDDQRLETYLGLALQAGGEGAVAVETALERLLAGDVRRVGPAPGEGSTASSEGE
;
A
#
# COMPACT_ATOMS: atom_id res chain seq x y z
N SER A 1 -17.47 -34.06 32.67
CA SER A 1 -18.79 -34.70 32.50
C SER A 1 -19.84 -33.62 32.36
N PHE A 2 -20.73 -33.77 31.38
CA PHE A 2 -21.80 -32.86 30.91
C PHE A 2 -21.41 -31.79 29.86
N GLN A 3 -21.64 -32.20 28.61
CA GLN A 3 -21.93 -31.41 27.41
C GLN A 3 -23.10 -30.46 27.64
N LEU A 4 -23.09 -29.31 26.95
CA LEU A 4 -24.26 -28.84 26.20
C LEU A 4 -23.82 -28.02 24.99
N SER A 5 -24.20 -28.53 23.83
CA SER A 5 -24.11 -27.96 22.50
C SER A 5 -25.16 -26.86 22.31
N ALA A 6 -24.80 -25.73 21.70
CA ALA A 6 -25.75 -24.90 20.96
C ALA A 6 -25.03 -24.09 19.89
N ARG A 7 -25.17 -24.59 18.67
CA ARG A 7 -24.95 -23.94 17.38
C ARG A 7 -25.92 -22.74 17.27
N GLY A 8 -25.42 -21.57 16.90
CA GLY A 8 -26.25 -20.40 16.60
C GLY A 8 -25.45 -19.33 15.88
N TYR A 9 -25.74 -19.16 14.59
CA TYR A 9 -25.13 -18.18 13.68
C TYR A 9 -25.30 -16.76 14.22
N TRP A 10 -24.19 -16.03 14.40
CA TRP A 10 -24.20 -14.58 14.58
C TRP A 10 -23.89 -13.94 13.23
N SER A 11 -24.93 -13.64 12.47
CA SER A 11 -24.84 -12.75 11.32
C SER A 11 -24.79 -11.31 11.82
N THR A 12 -23.64 -10.69 11.56
CA THR A 12 -23.36 -9.26 11.56
C THR A 12 -24.41 -8.54 10.72
N TRP A 13 -25.13 -7.57 11.28
CA TRP A 13 -25.82 -6.53 10.50
C TRP A 13 -25.63 -5.14 11.13
N PRO A 14 -25.50 -4.08 10.30
CA PRO A 14 -25.14 -2.74 10.73
C PRO A 14 -26.33 -1.76 10.70
N ALA A 15 -26.03 -0.56 11.22
CA ALA A 15 -26.58 0.77 11.01
C ALA A 15 -27.89 0.99 10.21
N PHE A 16 -28.68 1.91 10.77
CA PHE A 16 -29.75 2.72 10.19
C PHE A 16 -29.73 2.96 8.67
N GLY A 17 -30.91 2.79 8.06
CA GLY A 17 -31.28 3.35 6.76
C GLY A 17 -32.80 3.37 6.64
N CYS A 18 -33.39 4.57 6.60
CA CYS A 18 -34.83 4.81 6.60
C CYS A 18 -35.45 4.47 5.24
N GLY A 19 -36.64 3.83 5.27
CA GLY A 19 -37.72 4.03 4.31
C GLY A 19 -37.56 3.46 2.89
N GLN A 20 -38.33 2.41 2.58
CA GLN A 20 -39.40 2.45 1.56
C GLN A 20 -40.05 1.06 1.41
N THR A 21 -41.38 1.07 1.54
CA THR A 21 -42.36 0.24 0.83
C THR A 21 -41.85 -0.97 0.04
N ILE A 22 -42.17 -2.18 0.51
CA ILE A 22 -42.26 -3.36 -0.35
C ILE A 22 -43.71 -3.86 -0.37
N LEU A 23 -44.28 -3.69 -1.56
CA LEU A 23 -45.42 -4.37 -2.16
C LEU A 23 -45.42 -5.87 -1.83
N GLY A 24 -46.50 -6.35 -1.22
CA GLY A 24 -46.88 -7.76 -1.28
C GLY A 24 -47.61 -8.04 -2.60
N ASN A 25 -46.95 -8.75 -3.51
CA ASN A 25 -47.58 -9.34 -4.68
C ASN A 25 -48.51 -10.49 -4.26
N HIS A 26 -49.82 -10.29 -4.35
CA HIS A 26 -50.76 -11.36 -4.67
C HIS A 26 -51.64 -10.92 -5.84
N LYS A 27 -51.68 -11.76 -6.89
CA LYS A 27 -52.38 -11.52 -8.15
C LYS A 27 -53.90 -11.33 -7.95
N PRO A 28 -54.53 -10.43 -8.72
CA PRO A 28 -55.97 -10.23 -8.72
C PRO A 28 -56.64 -11.26 -9.64
N CYS A 29 -57.60 -12.01 -9.13
CA CYS A 29 -58.50 -12.80 -9.96
C CYS A 29 -59.68 -11.94 -10.42
N CYS A 30 -59.70 -11.70 -11.73
CA CYS A 30 -60.84 -11.52 -12.63
C CYS A 30 -61.99 -10.60 -12.19
N ALA A 31 -62.07 -9.44 -12.84
CA ALA A 31 -63.34 -8.79 -13.11
C ALA A 31 -64.19 -9.64 -14.07
N PRO A 32 -65.52 -9.66 -13.91
CA PRO A 32 -66.43 -9.77 -15.03
C PRO A 32 -67.11 -8.42 -15.31
N GLU A 33 -67.24 -8.19 -16.60
CA GLU A 33 -67.88 -7.10 -17.30
C GLU A 33 -69.28 -6.77 -16.80
N GLY A 34 -69.64 -5.49 -16.99
CA GLY A 34 -71.00 -5.01 -16.83
C GLY A 34 -71.99 -5.82 -17.66
N ARG A 35 -72.94 -6.44 -16.98
CA ARG A 35 -74.25 -6.75 -17.54
C ARG A 35 -75.30 -6.10 -16.67
N GLU A 36 -76.05 -5.21 -17.29
CA GLU A 36 -77.34 -4.75 -16.80
C GLU A 36 -78.22 -5.96 -16.48
N SER A 37 -78.75 -6.01 -15.26
CA SER A 37 -79.87 -6.85 -14.91
C SER A 37 -81.00 -5.98 -14.36
N SER A 38 -81.88 -5.60 -15.30
CA SER A 38 -83.26 -5.28 -14.96
C SER A 38 -83.88 -6.52 -14.30
N ASN A 39 -84.10 -6.48 -12.99
CA ASN A 39 -85.17 -7.21 -12.33
C ASN A 39 -85.40 -6.64 -10.93
N LYS A 40 -86.47 -5.85 -10.82
CA LYS A 40 -87.15 -5.60 -9.54
C LYS A 40 -87.66 -6.93 -9.01
N GLN A 41 -86.97 -7.53 -8.05
CA GLN A 41 -87.57 -8.47 -7.11
C GLN A 41 -87.06 -8.18 -5.70
N ALA A 42 -88.00 -7.76 -4.87
CA ALA A 42 -87.94 -7.55 -3.43
C ALA A 42 -86.92 -8.44 -2.69
N LEU A 43 -85.81 -7.85 -2.27
CA LEU A 43 -85.18 -8.29 -1.02
C LEU A 43 -85.98 -7.65 0.10
N LEU A 44 -86.76 -8.50 0.77
CA LEU A 44 -87.42 -8.22 2.03
C LEU A 44 -86.47 -7.39 2.89
N THR A 45 -86.85 -6.14 3.16
CA THR A 45 -86.28 -5.34 4.24
C THR A 45 -86.73 -6.05 5.51
N ILE A 46 -85.98 -7.08 5.92
CA ILE A 46 -86.14 -7.66 7.25
C ILE A 46 -85.85 -6.50 8.19
N PRO A 47 -86.82 -6.02 8.98
CA PRO A 47 -86.54 -4.96 9.94
C PRO A 47 -85.41 -5.47 10.82
N LYS A 48 -84.38 -4.63 10.97
CA LYS A 48 -83.21 -4.99 11.76
C LYS A 48 -83.72 -5.40 13.15
N PRO A 49 -83.29 -6.54 13.70
CA PRO A 49 -83.80 -7.01 14.99
C PRO A 49 -83.57 -5.91 16.03
N GLN A 50 -84.61 -5.54 16.80
CA GLN A 50 -84.53 -4.46 17.80
C GLN A 50 -83.32 -4.62 18.74
N TYR A 51 -83.01 -5.86 19.11
CA TYR A 51 -81.84 -6.18 19.93
C TYR A 51 -80.50 -5.81 19.28
N LEU A 52 -80.36 -5.96 17.96
CA LEU A 52 -79.13 -5.57 17.24
C LEU A 52 -79.01 -4.04 17.17
N GLU A 53 -80.12 -3.32 17.02
CA GLU A 53 -80.14 -1.85 17.05
C GLU A 53 -79.77 -1.31 18.44
N GLU A 54 -80.25 -1.96 19.50
CA GLU A 54 -79.90 -1.64 20.89
C GLU A 54 -78.39 -1.82 21.14
N LEU A 55 -77.81 -2.96 20.75
CA LEU A 55 -76.38 -3.22 20.88
C LEU A 55 -75.51 -2.24 20.08
N GLU A 56 -75.90 -1.90 18.84
CA GLU A 56 -75.17 -0.92 18.04
C GLU A 56 -75.31 0.52 18.56
N SER A 57 -76.44 0.84 19.21
CA SER A 57 -76.62 2.13 19.88
C SER A 57 -75.77 2.24 21.13
N TYR A 58 -75.63 1.14 21.89
CA TYR A 58 -74.77 1.03 23.06
C TYR A 58 -73.29 1.14 22.66
N LEU A 59 -72.85 0.43 21.62
CA LEU A 59 -71.49 0.52 21.07
C LEU A 59 -71.12 1.95 20.69
N ARG A 60 -72.02 2.65 20.00
CA ARG A 60 -71.77 4.02 19.54
C ARG A 60 -71.63 4.99 20.71
N LYS A 61 -72.41 4.81 21.78
CA LYS A 61 -72.31 5.63 23.00
C LYS A 61 -71.00 5.38 23.75
N GLU A 62 -70.63 4.11 23.94
CA GLU A 62 -69.40 3.73 24.63
C GLU A 62 -68.12 4.07 23.83
N LEU A 63 -68.17 4.05 22.49
CA LEU A 63 -67.03 4.51 21.69
C LEU A 63 -66.90 6.03 21.65
N GLN A 64 -67.98 6.78 21.87
CA GLN A 64 -67.97 8.25 21.93
C GLN A 64 -67.51 8.78 23.29
N SER A 65 -67.57 7.98 24.35
CA SER A 65 -67.10 8.34 25.70
C SER A 65 -65.58 8.13 25.90
N LEU A 66 -64.90 7.43 24.98
CA LEU A 66 -63.46 7.15 25.07
C LEU A 66 -62.61 8.30 24.51
N ASP A 67 -61.53 8.64 25.22
CA ASP A 67 -60.53 9.61 24.74
C ASP A 67 -59.57 8.95 23.74
N LEU A 68 -59.59 9.44 22.50
CA LEU A 68 -58.83 8.87 21.37
C LEU A 68 -57.44 9.49 21.18
N THR A 69 -57.03 10.40 22.07
CA THR A 69 -55.75 11.11 21.95
C THR A 69 -54.56 10.34 22.56
N GLU A 70 -54.79 9.29 23.34
CA GLU A 70 -53.72 8.48 23.93
C GLU A 70 -53.10 7.48 22.95
N LYS A 71 -51.81 7.18 23.12
CA LYS A 71 -51.07 6.17 22.34
C LYS A 71 -51.70 4.76 22.39
N ASN A 72 -52.57 4.50 23.37
CA ASN A 72 -53.28 3.24 23.56
C ASN A 72 -54.73 3.25 23.05
N ALA A 73 -55.12 4.25 22.25
CA ALA A 73 -56.51 4.41 21.77
C ALA A 73 -57.09 3.16 21.08
N GLN A 74 -56.26 2.38 20.39
CA GLN A 74 -56.66 1.10 19.77
C GLN A 74 -56.97 0.01 20.81
N GLU A 75 -56.23 -0.04 21.91
CA GLU A 75 -56.49 -1.01 23.00
C GLU A 75 -57.73 -0.64 23.82
N LEU A 76 -57.95 0.66 24.04
CA LEU A 76 -59.12 1.16 24.79
C LEU A 76 -60.42 0.85 24.05
N LYS A 77 -60.42 0.91 22.71
CA LYS A 77 -61.58 0.53 21.88
C LYS A 77 -61.98 -0.94 22.03
N LEU A 78 -61.03 -1.84 22.32
CA LEU A 78 -61.32 -3.27 22.41
C LEU A 78 -62.28 -3.61 23.56
N GLN A 79 -62.35 -2.79 24.60
CA GLN A 79 -63.19 -3.06 25.77
C GLN A 79 -64.70 -2.97 25.46
N PRO A 80 -65.24 -1.89 24.87
CA PRO A 80 -66.63 -1.85 24.39
C PRO A 80 -66.98 -2.97 23.41
N TYR A 81 -66.07 -3.31 22.49
CA TYR A 81 -66.31 -4.41 21.54
C TYR A 81 -66.35 -5.78 22.22
N ARG A 82 -65.53 -6.02 23.27
CA ARG A 82 -65.56 -7.28 24.05
C ARG A 82 -66.84 -7.44 24.85
N GLU A 83 -67.33 -6.36 25.45
CA GLU A 83 -68.57 -6.35 26.25
C GLU A 83 -69.79 -6.64 25.36
N ILE A 84 -69.85 -6.01 24.19
CA ILE A 84 -70.94 -6.22 23.24
C ILE A 84 -70.87 -7.60 22.60
N PHE A 85 -69.67 -8.12 22.34
CA PHE A 85 -69.52 -9.47 21.85
C PHE A 85 -69.94 -10.51 22.91
N GLU A 86 -69.72 -10.25 24.20
CA GLU A 86 -70.22 -11.12 25.27
C GLU A 86 -71.74 -11.09 25.37
N LEU A 87 -72.33 -9.89 25.38
CA LEU A 87 -73.79 -9.70 25.34
C LEU A 87 -74.41 -10.34 24.09
N PHE A 88 -73.72 -10.31 22.97
CA PHE A 88 -74.15 -10.99 21.74
C PHE A 88 -74.11 -12.51 21.92
N ILE A 89 -72.99 -13.07 22.39
CA ILE A 89 -72.80 -14.51 22.61
C ILE A 89 -73.83 -15.08 23.60
N ASP A 90 -74.12 -14.34 24.68
CA ASP A 90 -75.04 -14.77 25.73
C ASP A 90 -76.47 -15.03 25.23
N ASN A 91 -76.89 -14.39 24.14
CA ASN A 91 -78.21 -14.58 23.53
C ASN A 91 -78.30 -15.80 22.60
N PHE A 92 -77.18 -16.38 22.15
CA PHE A 92 -77.18 -17.56 21.27
C PHE A 92 -77.09 -18.87 22.04
N LYS A 93 -78.23 -19.49 22.37
CA LYS A 93 -78.26 -20.72 23.17
C LYS A 93 -77.54 -21.92 22.51
N THR A 94 -77.57 -22.04 21.18
CA THR A 94 -77.04 -23.21 20.45
C THR A 94 -75.56 -23.08 20.08
N TYR A 95 -75.10 -21.87 19.76
CA TYR A 95 -73.75 -21.62 19.24
C TYR A 95 -72.80 -20.99 20.28
N LYS A 96 -73.30 -20.66 21.48
CA LYS A 96 -72.53 -20.05 22.57
C LYS A 96 -71.21 -20.79 22.90
N PRO A 97 -71.17 -22.13 23.05
CA PRO A 97 -69.91 -22.81 23.37
C PRO A 97 -68.79 -22.58 22.35
N LEU A 98 -69.14 -22.53 21.06
CA LEU A 98 -68.18 -22.29 19.98
C LEU A 98 -67.71 -20.84 19.95
N LEU A 99 -68.63 -19.87 20.03
CA LEU A 99 -68.29 -18.45 20.00
C LEU A 99 -67.50 -18.03 21.25
N SER A 100 -67.82 -18.57 22.44
CA SER A 100 -67.04 -18.37 23.65
C SER A 100 -65.64 -18.97 23.55
N ALA A 101 -65.49 -20.16 22.93
CA ALA A 101 -64.17 -20.76 22.70
C ALA A 101 -63.31 -19.90 21.78
N ILE A 102 -63.88 -19.40 20.67
CA ILE A 102 -63.21 -18.49 19.75
C ILE A 102 -62.80 -17.20 20.47
N LYS A 103 -63.71 -16.58 21.25
CA LYS A 103 -63.40 -15.39 22.05
C LYS A 103 -62.22 -15.64 23.00
N ASN A 104 -62.28 -16.75 23.74
CA ASN A 104 -61.26 -17.10 24.74
C ASN A 104 -59.86 -17.25 24.10
N GLU A 105 -59.74 -17.89 22.94
CA GLU A 105 -58.45 -18.02 22.23
C GLU A 105 -57.84 -16.66 21.87
N TYR A 106 -58.66 -15.73 21.35
CA TYR A 106 -58.19 -14.36 21.08
C TYR A 106 -57.82 -13.60 22.35
N GLU A 107 -58.58 -13.77 23.44
CA GLU A 107 -58.28 -13.12 24.72
C GLU A 107 -56.98 -13.62 25.35
N VAL A 108 -56.75 -14.94 25.33
CA VAL A 108 -55.49 -15.56 25.78
C VAL A 108 -54.32 -15.07 24.94
N THR A 109 -54.47 -15.02 23.62
CA THR A 109 -53.42 -14.55 22.70
C THR A 109 -53.07 -13.07 22.94
N LEU A 110 -54.09 -12.21 23.10
CA LEU A 110 -53.88 -10.79 23.42
C LEU A 110 -53.20 -10.60 24.78
N ALA A 111 -53.57 -11.39 25.79
CA ALA A 111 -52.92 -11.35 27.11
C ALA A 111 -51.44 -11.78 27.03
N HIS A 112 -51.15 -12.82 26.23
CA HIS A 112 -49.78 -13.25 25.96
C HIS A 112 -48.96 -12.13 25.29
N GLN A 113 -49.49 -11.51 24.23
CA GLN A 113 -48.82 -10.41 23.54
C GLN A 113 -48.55 -9.22 24.46
N LYS A 114 -49.52 -8.82 25.30
CA LYS A 114 -49.32 -7.74 26.29
C LYS A 114 -48.22 -8.08 27.30
N LYS A 115 -48.12 -9.34 27.73
CA LYS A 115 -47.04 -9.79 28.62
C LYS A 115 -45.67 -9.72 27.94
N THR A 116 -45.59 -10.13 26.68
CA THR A 116 -44.36 -10.04 25.88
C THR A 116 -43.92 -8.59 25.69
N ILE A 117 -44.83 -7.68 25.35
CA ILE A 117 -44.53 -6.25 25.20
C ILE A 117 -43.98 -5.67 26.52
N ARG A 118 -44.62 -5.96 27.66
CA ARG A 118 -44.13 -5.52 28.99
C ARG A 118 -42.74 -6.06 29.33
N SER A 119 -42.39 -7.27 28.87
CA SER A 119 -41.05 -7.83 29.10
C SER A 119 -39.97 -7.20 28.22
N LEU A 120 -40.34 -6.66 27.05
CA LEU A 120 -39.42 -6.01 26.12
C LEU A 120 -39.11 -4.54 26.49
N GLU A 121 -39.98 -3.90 27.27
CA GLU A 121 -39.84 -2.49 27.64
C GLU A 121 -38.61 -2.18 28.51
N PRO A 122 -38.26 -2.99 29.53
CA PRO A 122 -36.99 -2.85 30.25
C PRO A 122 -35.78 -3.08 29.34
N LEU A 123 -35.86 -4.02 28.39
CA LEU A 123 -34.76 -4.29 27.47
C LEU A 123 -34.49 -3.08 26.58
N LYS A 124 -35.54 -2.41 26.08
CA LYS A 124 -35.41 -1.17 25.33
C LYS A 124 -34.71 -0.07 26.16
N ALA A 125 -35.04 0.07 27.44
CA ALA A 125 -34.39 1.01 28.34
C ALA A 125 -32.90 0.68 28.56
N THR A 126 -32.55 -0.60 28.74
CA THR A 126 -31.14 -1.02 28.88
C THR A 126 -30.33 -0.79 27.61
N VAL A 127 -30.92 -1.02 26.43
CA VAL A 127 -30.26 -0.75 25.15
C VAL A 127 -30.00 0.75 24.99
N THR A 128 -30.94 1.62 25.35
CA THR A 128 -30.72 3.07 25.31
C THR A 128 -29.61 3.51 26.25
N THR A 129 -29.57 3.00 27.49
CA THR A 129 -28.51 3.38 28.45
C THR A 129 -27.13 2.90 28.01
N VAL A 130 -27.03 1.68 27.47
CA VAL A 130 -25.75 1.15 26.96
C VAL A 130 -25.32 1.92 25.71
N SER A 131 -26.26 2.28 24.83
CA SER A 131 -25.97 3.12 23.66
C SER A 131 -25.41 4.48 24.09
N GLU A 132 -26.03 5.15 25.06
CA GLU A 132 -25.54 6.43 25.59
C GLU A 132 -24.15 6.30 26.23
N GLU A 133 -23.89 5.22 26.96
CA GLU A 133 -22.59 4.96 27.56
C GLU A 133 -21.50 4.74 26.50
N CYS A 134 -21.79 3.96 25.45
CA CYS A 134 -20.90 3.78 24.31
C CYS A 134 -20.59 5.12 23.63
N THR A 135 -21.61 5.96 23.39
CA THR A 135 -21.41 7.29 22.80
C THR A 135 -20.51 8.16 23.68
N ARG A 136 -20.68 8.15 25.01
CA ARG A 136 -19.81 8.90 25.93
C ARG A 136 -18.36 8.41 25.88
N ARG A 137 -18.13 7.09 25.80
CA ARG A 137 -16.78 6.52 25.70
C ARG A 137 -16.10 6.92 24.38
N ILE A 138 -16.82 6.89 23.27
CA ILE A 138 -16.31 7.32 21.96
C ILE A 138 -15.89 8.79 22.01
N LEU A 139 -16.74 9.68 22.56
CA LEU A 139 -16.42 11.10 22.68
C LEU A 139 -15.19 11.35 23.57
N ALA A 140 -15.05 10.60 24.67
CA ALA A 140 -13.89 10.73 25.55
C ALA A 140 -12.59 10.27 24.88
N LEU A 141 -12.63 9.24 24.03
CA LEU A 141 -11.47 8.81 23.25
C LEU A 141 -11.11 9.84 22.18
N GLN A 142 -12.09 10.36 21.46
CA GLN A 142 -11.87 11.39 20.44
C GLN A 142 -11.24 12.66 21.02
N GLU A 143 -11.58 13.04 22.25
CA GLU A 143 -10.96 14.21 22.89
C GLU A 143 -9.50 13.95 23.27
N LYS A 144 -9.18 12.75 23.80
CA LYS A 144 -7.80 12.35 24.06
C LYS A 144 -6.94 12.31 22.80
N GLU A 145 -7.49 11.78 21.70
CA GLU A 145 -6.82 11.74 20.40
C GLU A 145 -6.52 13.15 19.89
N LYS A 146 -7.43 14.12 20.08
CA LYS A 146 -7.17 15.52 19.70
C LYS A 146 -6.03 16.14 20.51
N ASP A 147 -6.00 15.89 21.82
CA ASP A 147 -4.92 16.39 22.69
C ASP A 147 -3.57 15.80 22.28
N GLU A 148 -3.52 14.51 21.97
CA GLU A 148 -2.32 13.83 21.48
C GLU A 148 -1.86 14.37 20.12
N ILE A 149 -2.79 14.55 19.18
CA ILE A 149 -2.50 15.18 17.88
C ILE A 149 -1.97 16.60 18.05
N TYR A 150 -2.49 17.36 19.02
CA TYR A 150 -2.01 18.71 19.31
C TYR A 150 -0.57 18.71 19.82
N LEU A 151 -0.24 17.82 20.77
CA LEU A 151 1.12 17.68 21.29
C LEU A 151 2.11 17.24 20.21
N LEU A 152 1.75 16.22 19.41
CA LEU A 152 2.59 15.74 18.30
C LEU A 152 2.83 16.82 17.24
N LYS A 153 1.85 17.70 16.99
CA LYS A 153 2.04 18.84 16.08
C LYS A 153 3.02 19.85 16.64
N GLN A 154 2.97 20.14 17.94
CA GLN A 154 3.90 21.05 18.60
C GLN A 154 5.33 20.50 18.56
N GLU A 155 5.49 19.21 18.85
CA GLU A 155 6.79 18.53 18.78
C GLU A 155 7.35 18.51 17.35
N LYS A 156 6.52 18.21 16.35
CA LYS A 156 6.90 18.30 14.93
C LYS A 156 7.42 19.69 14.57
N GLU A 157 6.75 20.76 15.02
CA GLU A 157 7.18 22.13 14.75
C GLU A 157 8.51 22.44 15.43
N HIS A 158 8.72 21.96 16.65
CA HIS A 158 9.99 22.09 17.36
C HIS A 158 11.14 21.37 16.64
N LEU A 159 10.91 20.12 16.21
CA LEU A 159 11.90 19.34 15.48
C LEU A 159 12.25 19.97 14.12
N LEU A 160 11.28 20.54 13.42
CA LEU A 160 11.54 21.27 12.17
C LEU A 160 12.43 22.48 12.39
N LYS A 161 12.17 23.30 13.42
CA LYS A 161 13.03 24.44 13.79
C LYS A 161 14.45 23.99 14.14
N PHE A 162 14.58 22.85 14.83
CA PHE A 162 15.88 22.29 15.16
C PHE A 162 16.65 21.83 13.92
N ILE A 163 15.98 21.16 12.98
CA ILE A 163 16.57 20.75 11.70
C ILE A 163 17.05 21.97 10.90
N ASP A 164 16.24 23.04 10.86
CA ASP A 164 16.61 24.26 10.14
C ASP A 164 17.85 24.92 10.77
N ASN A 165 17.92 25.02 12.11
CA ASN A 165 19.11 25.53 12.80
C ASN A 165 20.35 24.66 12.51
N MET A 166 20.24 23.34 12.56
CA MET A 166 21.35 22.44 12.24
C MET A 166 21.81 22.56 10.78
N LYS A 167 20.89 22.82 9.84
CA LYS A 167 21.24 23.08 8.43
C LYS A 167 22.00 24.41 8.29
N GLU A 168 21.56 25.46 8.97
CA GLU A 168 22.25 26.75 8.97
C GLU A 168 23.66 26.64 9.55
N GLU A 169 23.82 25.92 10.67
CA GLU A 169 25.13 25.64 11.28
C GLU A 169 26.03 24.84 10.33
N LYS A 170 25.50 23.80 9.67
CA LYS A 170 26.24 23.04 8.66
C LYS A 170 26.71 23.93 7.51
N SER A 171 25.85 24.79 6.98
CA SER A 171 26.21 25.73 5.92
C SER A 171 27.29 26.71 6.37
N SER A 172 27.19 27.24 7.60
CA SER A 172 28.20 28.15 8.17
C SER A 172 29.57 27.46 8.31
N LEU A 173 29.59 26.25 8.87
CA LEU A 173 30.82 25.45 9.00
C LEU A 173 31.42 25.13 7.64
N GLN A 174 30.59 24.79 6.66
CA GLN A 174 31.07 24.50 5.31
C GLN A 174 31.75 25.73 4.67
N THR A 175 31.18 26.93 4.83
CA THR A 175 31.83 28.18 4.40
C THR A 175 33.16 28.42 5.12
N GLN A 176 33.26 28.09 6.41
CA GLN A 176 34.54 28.19 7.14
C GLN A 176 35.58 27.19 6.63
N VAL A 177 35.17 25.95 6.32
CA VAL A 177 36.07 24.95 5.73
C VAL A 177 36.58 25.43 4.38
N GLU A 178 35.72 25.95 3.51
CA GLU A 178 36.11 26.49 2.20
C GLU A 178 37.10 27.66 2.35
N TYR A 179 36.86 28.56 3.30
CA TYR A 179 37.79 29.66 3.60
C TYR A 179 39.15 29.16 4.08
N LEU A 180 39.17 28.19 5.00
CA LEU A 180 40.41 27.61 5.51
C LEU A 180 41.18 26.85 4.41
N GLN A 181 40.48 26.11 3.55
CA GLN A 181 41.10 25.45 2.41
C GLN A 181 41.76 26.45 1.45
N ALA A 182 41.08 27.57 1.15
CA ALA A 182 41.64 28.63 0.32
C ALA A 182 42.86 29.29 0.98
N SER A 183 42.78 29.60 2.28
CA SER A 183 43.91 30.18 3.03
C SER A 183 45.11 29.23 3.08
N VAL A 184 44.89 27.94 3.30
CA VAL A 184 45.94 26.92 3.30
C VAL A 184 46.58 26.80 1.91
N ALA A 185 45.78 26.80 0.84
CA ALA A 185 46.29 26.80 -0.53
C ALA A 185 47.17 28.03 -0.83
N GLU A 186 46.76 29.21 -0.34
CA GLU A 186 47.55 30.44 -0.48
C GLU A 186 48.89 30.34 0.28
N GLU A 187 48.89 29.85 1.52
CA GLU A 187 50.12 29.65 2.29
C GLU A 187 51.04 28.60 1.66
N TYR A 188 50.50 27.51 1.11
CA TYR A 188 51.29 26.55 0.33
C TYR A 188 51.92 27.18 -0.92
N ALA A 189 51.20 28.04 -1.65
CA ALA A 189 51.75 28.77 -2.78
C ALA A 189 52.87 29.72 -2.36
N ARG A 190 52.71 30.44 -1.24
CA ARG A 190 53.76 31.30 -0.66
C ARG A 190 54.99 30.49 -0.28
N TYR A 191 54.82 29.33 0.36
CA TYR A 191 55.93 28.44 0.72
C TYR A 191 56.70 27.97 -0.51
N LEU A 192 56.01 27.54 -1.58
CA LEU A 192 56.65 27.13 -2.83
C LEU A 192 57.47 28.27 -3.45
N ASN A 193 56.89 29.47 -3.53
CA ASN A 193 57.59 30.66 -4.03
C ASN A 193 58.86 30.98 -3.22
N GLN A 194 58.79 30.88 -1.89
CA GLN A 194 59.94 31.07 -1.01
C GLN A 194 60.99 29.96 -1.19
N HIS A 195 60.57 28.71 -1.33
CA HIS A 195 61.45 27.57 -1.55
C HIS A 195 62.23 27.73 -2.86
N ASP A 196 61.55 28.11 -3.96
CA ASP A 196 62.18 28.35 -5.26
C ASP A 196 63.17 29.52 -5.22
N ALA A 197 62.83 30.62 -4.52
CA ALA A 197 63.75 31.73 -4.30
C ALA A 197 65.00 31.31 -3.51
N HIS A 198 64.84 30.47 -2.48
CA HIS A 198 65.96 29.95 -1.69
C HIS A 198 66.86 29.02 -2.52
N LYS A 199 66.27 28.15 -3.34
CA LYS A 199 67.01 27.28 -4.26
C LYS A 199 67.86 28.08 -5.26
N LEU A 200 67.32 29.18 -5.78
CA LEU A 200 68.03 30.10 -6.66
C LEU A 200 69.20 30.80 -5.95
N LEU A 201 68.98 31.27 -4.72
CA LEU A 201 70.03 31.89 -3.91
C LEU A 201 71.16 30.92 -3.57
N LEU A 202 70.83 29.67 -3.22
CA LEU A 202 71.82 28.61 -2.98
C LEU A 202 72.64 28.31 -4.23
N ALA A 203 72.02 28.26 -5.41
CA ALA A 203 72.73 28.10 -6.67
C ALA A 203 73.72 29.26 -6.91
N LYS A 204 73.30 30.50 -6.65
CA LYS A 204 74.16 31.69 -6.78
C LYS A 204 75.31 31.69 -5.77
N LEU A 205 75.05 31.27 -4.53
CA LEU A 205 76.07 31.19 -3.48
C LEU A 205 77.13 30.13 -3.80
N ASN A 206 76.72 28.99 -4.36
CA ASN A 206 77.63 27.94 -4.82
C ASN A 206 78.50 28.41 -5.99
N GLU A 207 77.92 29.14 -6.95
CA GLU A 207 78.65 29.77 -8.05
C GLU A 207 79.73 30.73 -7.52
N MET A 208 79.36 31.64 -6.61
CA MET A 208 80.32 32.55 -5.97
C MET A 208 81.38 31.81 -5.14
N HIS A 209 81.03 30.68 -4.53
CA HIS A 209 81.98 29.86 -3.79
C HIS A 209 83.01 29.22 -4.71
N HIS A 210 82.60 28.72 -5.88
CA HIS A 210 83.50 28.21 -6.91
C HIS A 210 84.44 29.29 -7.43
N GLU A 211 83.94 30.50 -7.69
CA GLU A 211 84.76 31.66 -8.09
C GLU A 211 85.80 32.04 -7.03
N ARG A 212 85.42 32.01 -5.74
CA ARG A 212 86.31 32.32 -4.62
C ARG A 212 87.38 31.23 -4.42
N LEU A 213 87.03 29.96 -4.63
CA LEU A 213 87.98 28.84 -4.61
C LEU A 213 89.02 28.98 -5.73
N ASP A 214 88.60 29.41 -6.93
CA ASP A 214 89.52 29.68 -8.05
C ASP A 214 90.46 30.86 -7.79
N MET A 215 89.99 31.90 -7.09
CA MET A 215 90.83 33.03 -6.66
C MET A 215 91.81 32.66 -5.56
N THR A 216 91.41 31.78 -4.64
CA THR A 216 92.27 31.29 -3.53
C THR A 216 93.35 30.35 -4.06
N ARG A 217 93.06 29.56 -5.10
CA ARG A 217 94.04 28.71 -5.80
C ARG A 217 95.15 29.51 -6.49
N ARG A 218 94.88 30.78 -6.85
CA ARG A 218 95.85 31.73 -7.42
C ARG A 218 96.70 32.48 -6.38
N GLN A 219 96.33 32.44 -5.09
CA GLN A 219 97.02 33.14 -4.00
C GLN A 219 97.86 32.23 -3.10
N ALA A 220 97.92 30.92 -3.38
CA ALA A 220 98.69 29.93 -2.60
C ALA A 220 100.14 29.73 -3.11
N GLN A 221 100.79 30.81 -3.56
CA GLN A 221 102.25 30.90 -3.71
C GLN A 221 102.69 32.16 -2.97
N ASP A 222 102.96 32.04 -1.66
CA ASP A 222 104.16 32.63 -1.04
C ASP A 222 104.17 32.54 0.51
N ALA A 223 105.40 32.45 1.01
CA ALA A 223 105.89 32.79 2.35
C ALA A 223 105.72 31.77 3.50
N LYS A 224 106.75 30.91 3.63
CA LYS A 224 107.26 30.38 4.89
C LYS A 224 108.10 31.43 5.64
N GLY A 225 108.17 31.32 6.96
CA GLY A 225 109.26 31.87 7.79
C GLY A 225 108.77 32.77 8.92
N GLU A 226 108.71 32.25 10.14
CA GLU A 226 108.48 33.01 11.37
C GLU A 226 109.81 33.55 11.91
N ASP A 227 109.89 34.88 12.06
CA ASP A 227 111.05 35.62 12.59
C ASP A 227 110.53 36.64 13.62
N VAL A 228 111.35 37.07 14.57
CA VAL A 228 110.99 37.88 15.76
C VAL A 228 110.33 39.23 15.41
N VAL A 229 110.44 39.69 14.17
CA VAL A 229 109.64 40.79 13.58
C VAL A 229 108.14 40.46 13.57
N LYS A 230 107.74 39.18 13.55
CA LYS A 230 106.34 38.71 13.62
C LYS A 230 105.68 38.98 14.96
N LEU A 231 106.41 39.17 16.06
CA LEU A 231 105.80 39.56 17.33
C LEU A 231 105.48 41.05 17.37
N THR A 232 106.36 41.91 16.82
CA THR A 232 106.07 43.34 16.61
C THR A 232 105.01 43.55 15.53
N LEU A 233 105.03 42.74 14.48
CA LEU A 233 103.98 42.67 13.48
C LEU A 233 102.69 42.11 14.09
N ALA A 234 102.72 41.08 14.94
CA ALA A 234 101.56 40.53 15.64
C ALA A 234 100.97 41.53 16.63
N LEU A 235 101.78 42.39 17.25
CA LEU A 235 101.27 43.46 18.11
C LEU A 235 100.66 44.60 17.28
N LYS A 236 101.23 44.92 16.12
CA LYS A 236 100.65 45.88 15.16
C LYS A 236 99.38 45.32 14.50
N VAL A 237 99.35 44.01 14.21
CA VAL A 237 98.22 43.25 13.69
C VAL A 237 97.16 43.12 14.78
N ALA A 238 97.51 42.85 16.04
CA ALA A 238 96.56 42.83 17.15
C ALA A 238 95.94 44.21 17.40
N ARG A 239 96.70 45.30 17.24
CA ARG A 239 96.13 46.66 17.27
C ARG A 239 95.25 46.95 16.05
N GLN A 240 95.63 46.52 14.86
CA GLN A 240 94.79 46.62 13.67
C GLN A 240 93.54 45.75 13.78
N ASP A 241 93.63 44.58 14.38
CA ASP A 241 92.53 43.64 14.56
C ASP A 241 91.62 44.10 15.70
N LEU A 242 92.15 44.74 16.74
CA LEU A 242 91.35 45.49 17.72
C LEU A 242 90.58 46.60 17.03
N THR A 243 91.23 47.36 16.14
CA THR A 243 90.57 48.44 15.38
C THR A 243 89.51 47.87 14.42
N LYS A 244 89.80 46.77 13.72
CA LYS A 244 88.83 46.05 12.87
C LYS A 244 87.69 45.44 13.68
N ALA A 245 87.97 44.94 14.89
CA ALA A 245 86.98 44.40 15.80
C ALA A 245 86.10 45.52 16.35
N GLN A 246 86.66 46.69 16.67
CA GLN A 246 85.91 47.89 17.05
C GLN A 246 85.09 48.46 15.89
N VAL A 247 85.61 48.43 14.66
CA VAL A 247 84.83 48.80 13.47
C VAL A 247 83.73 47.76 13.20
N LYS A 248 83.99 46.46 13.34
CA LYS A 248 82.96 45.41 13.26
C LYS A 248 81.95 45.52 14.39
N LEU A 249 82.37 45.87 15.60
CA LEU A 249 81.51 46.06 16.75
C LEU A 249 80.66 47.31 16.56
N ASN A 250 81.22 48.41 16.08
CA ASN A 250 80.46 49.61 15.73
C ASN A 250 79.53 49.36 14.55
N LYS A 251 79.94 48.55 13.57
CA LYS A 251 79.09 48.09 12.48
C LYS A 251 77.99 47.17 12.99
N MET A 252 78.27 46.26 13.92
CA MET A 252 77.28 45.42 14.59
C MET A 252 76.37 46.28 15.49
N ILE A 253 76.86 47.31 16.16
CA ILE A 253 76.03 48.24 16.93
C ILE A 253 75.16 49.09 16.00
N ALA A 254 75.61 49.41 14.79
CA ALA A 254 74.81 50.12 13.79
C ALA A 254 73.79 49.18 13.10
N ASP A 255 74.22 47.98 12.71
CA ASP A 255 73.39 46.94 12.08
C ASP A 255 72.37 46.36 13.08
N TYR A 256 72.70 46.34 14.38
CA TYR A 256 71.85 45.83 15.46
C TYR A 256 71.29 46.90 16.42
N GLY A 257 71.58 48.18 16.18
CA GLY A 257 71.00 49.29 16.96
C GLY A 257 69.52 49.49 16.68
N ASP A 258 69.04 48.91 15.58
CA ASP A 258 67.67 48.96 15.07
C ASP A 258 67.01 47.56 14.98
N VAL A 259 67.48 46.56 15.76
CA VAL A 259 66.78 45.26 15.81
C VAL A 259 65.58 45.36 16.73
N VAL A 260 64.41 45.38 16.09
CA VAL A 260 63.05 45.51 16.63
C VAL A 260 62.87 46.79 17.47
N PRO A 261 62.40 47.89 16.85
CA PRO A 261 61.93 49.06 17.58
C PRO A 261 61.07 48.61 18.77
N ARG A 262 61.30 49.16 19.97
CA ARG A 262 60.57 48.77 21.19
C ARG A 262 59.05 48.73 21.00
N ARG A 263 58.52 49.59 20.12
CA ARG A 263 57.13 49.60 19.66
C ARG A 263 56.70 48.29 19.01
N ASP A 264 57.51 47.72 18.13
CA ASP A 264 57.21 46.49 17.41
C ASP A 264 57.28 45.29 18.36
N PHE A 265 58.22 45.28 19.31
CA PHE A 265 58.29 44.28 20.39
C PHE A 265 57.04 44.33 21.28
N GLU A 266 56.68 45.52 21.78
CA GLU A 266 55.47 45.72 22.59
C GLU A 266 54.20 45.36 21.80
N SER A 267 54.17 45.65 20.49
CA SER A 267 53.05 45.25 19.62
C SER A 267 52.96 43.73 19.43
N LEU A 268 54.10 43.04 19.35
CA LEU A 268 54.18 41.59 19.19
C LEU A 268 53.84 40.88 20.50
N GLU A 269 54.28 41.42 21.64
CA GLU A 269 53.94 40.94 22.98
C GLU A 269 52.43 41.08 23.24
N LYS A 270 51.83 42.21 22.84
CA LYS A 270 50.37 42.38 22.90
C LYS A 270 49.64 41.36 22.02
N LYS A 271 50.07 41.19 20.75
CA LYS A 271 49.48 40.18 19.86
C LYS A 271 49.59 38.78 20.44
N TYR A 272 50.74 38.44 21.04
CA TYR A 272 50.94 37.16 21.70
C TYR A 272 49.99 36.96 22.88
N ALA A 273 49.80 38.00 23.71
CA ALA A 273 48.85 37.95 24.82
C ALA A 273 47.40 37.78 24.33
N ASP A 274 47.01 38.50 23.28
CA ASP A 274 45.68 38.39 22.65
C ASP A 274 45.46 36.98 22.08
N LEU A 275 46.45 36.45 21.32
CA LEU A 275 46.44 35.07 20.80
C LEU A 275 46.35 34.02 21.90
N LEU A 276 47.07 34.22 23.02
CA LEU A 276 47.01 33.31 24.16
C LEU A 276 45.63 33.31 24.82
N GLN A 277 44.98 34.48 24.89
CA GLN A 277 43.61 34.60 25.38
C GLN A 277 42.61 33.90 24.46
N GLU A 278 42.72 34.10 23.13
CA GLU A 278 41.90 33.41 22.13
C GLU A 278 42.07 31.88 22.21
N MET A 279 43.31 31.39 22.32
CA MET A 279 43.61 29.96 22.49
C MET A 279 42.93 29.37 23.75
N ASN A 280 42.93 30.13 24.85
CA ASN A 280 42.27 29.71 26.08
C ASN A 280 40.74 29.70 25.98
N ILE A 281 40.15 30.64 25.24
CA ILE A 281 38.71 30.65 24.97
C ILE A 281 38.34 29.44 24.10
N LEU A 282 39.06 29.25 23.00
CA LEU A 282 38.82 28.14 22.06
C LEU A 282 38.97 26.78 22.75
N ARG A 283 39.93 26.64 23.68
CA ARG A 283 40.09 25.43 24.49
C ARG A 283 38.87 25.16 25.39
N LYS A 284 38.32 26.19 26.03
CA LYS A 284 37.11 26.05 26.85
C LYS A 284 35.88 25.70 26.01
N ASP A 285 35.77 26.30 24.82
CA ASP A 285 34.68 26.01 23.89
C ASP A 285 34.78 24.57 23.37
N PHE A 286 35.99 24.09 23.07
CA PHE A 286 36.22 22.69 22.72
C PHE A 286 35.84 21.74 23.86
N ASP A 287 36.26 22.03 25.10
CA ASP A 287 35.92 21.22 26.27
C ASP A 287 34.40 21.21 26.52
N ARG A 288 33.70 22.31 26.22
CA ARG A 288 32.24 22.40 26.31
C ARG A 288 31.56 21.57 25.22
N LEU A 289 31.99 21.73 23.97
CA LEU A 289 31.45 20.99 22.83
C LEU A 289 31.68 19.48 23.00
N HIS A 290 32.82 19.09 23.55
CA HIS A 290 33.11 17.69 23.85
C HIS A 290 32.13 17.10 24.85
N LYS A 291 31.79 17.84 25.92
CA LYS A 291 30.77 17.41 26.90
C LYS A 291 29.38 17.34 26.29
N GLU A 292 28.99 18.32 25.47
CA GLU A 292 27.71 18.32 24.76
C GLU A 292 27.60 17.10 23.83
N TYR A 293 28.69 16.78 23.12
CA TYR A 293 28.78 15.58 22.29
C TYR A 293 28.66 14.28 23.09
N GLU A 294 29.35 14.16 24.22
CA GLU A 294 29.22 13.01 25.12
C GLU A 294 27.77 12.85 25.62
N THR A 295 27.11 13.95 25.99
CA THR A 295 25.69 13.89 26.42
C THR A 295 24.77 13.47 25.28
N LEU A 296 25.03 13.93 24.05
CA LEU A 296 24.22 13.57 22.88
C LEU A 296 24.39 12.09 22.53
N LEU A 297 25.60 11.55 22.66
CA LEU A 297 25.86 10.12 22.49
C LEU A 297 25.08 9.28 23.51
N GLU A 298 25.01 9.72 24.76
CA GLU A 298 24.24 9.00 25.79
C GLU A 298 22.74 9.02 25.49
N ILE A 299 22.18 10.18 25.11
CA ILE A 299 20.77 10.30 24.70
C ILE A 299 20.47 9.40 23.49
N HIS A 300 21.38 9.35 22.52
CA HIS A 300 21.22 8.48 21.36
C HIS A 300 21.15 7.01 21.77
N ARG A 301 22.08 6.58 22.64
CA ARG A 301 22.12 5.21 23.20
C ARG A 301 20.82 4.86 23.94
N GLU A 302 20.29 5.79 24.73
CA GLU A 302 19.01 5.62 25.44
C GLU A 302 17.83 5.51 24.46
N THR A 303 17.79 6.37 23.44
CA THR A 303 16.74 6.35 22.40
C THR A 303 16.74 5.05 21.60
N GLU A 304 17.93 4.54 21.25
CA GLU A 304 18.06 3.23 20.59
C GLU A 304 17.53 2.10 21.47
N GLN A 305 17.83 2.14 22.77
CA GLN A 305 17.35 1.17 23.74
C GLN A 305 15.81 1.24 23.91
N GLU A 306 15.22 2.44 23.93
CA GLU A 306 13.78 2.63 23.95
C GLU A 306 13.10 2.09 22.69
N ARG A 307 13.65 2.41 21.51
CA ARG A 307 13.18 1.86 20.23
C ARG A 307 13.16 0.34 20.26
N ASP A 308 14.24 -0.29 20.71
CA ASP A 308 14.36 -1.75 20.74
C ASP A 308 13.37 -2.37 21.74
N ASN A 309 13.14 -1.71 22.88
CA ASN A 309 12.12 -2.10 23.84
C ASN A 309 10.71 -2.02 23.25
N PHE A 310 10.37 -0.93 22.55
CA PHE A 310 9.08 -0.78 21.86
C PHE A 310 8.90 -1.82 20.75
N CYS A 311 9.95 -2.12 19.97
CA CYS A 311 9.93 -3.19 18.97
C CYS A 311 9.65 -4.56 19.61
N ALA A 312 10.33 -4.87 20.73
CA ALA A 312 10.11 -6.12 21.46
C ALA A 312 8.71 -6.19 22.10
N GLU A 313 8.17 -5.07 22.57
CA GLU A 313 6.81 -5.00 23.09
C GLU A 313 5.75 -5.16 21.98
N LEU A 314 5.93 -4.49 20.84
CA LEU A 314 5.09 -4.66 19.66
C LEU A 314 5.08 -6.12 19.18
N GLN A 315 6.24 -6.78 19.13
CA GLN A 315 6.32 -8.21 18.80
C GLN A 315 5.56 -9.07 19.81
N ARG A 316 5.68 -8.80 21.11
CA ARG A 316 4.93 -9.51 22.16
C ARG A 316 3.42 -9.29 22.03
N VAL A 317 2.99 -8.05 21.81
CA VAL A 317 1.58 -7.70 21.61
C VAL A 317 1.03 -8.37 20.34
N GLN A 318 1.78 -8.35 19.23
CA GLN A 318 1.42 -9.07 18.00
C GLN A 318 1.31 -10.59 18.20
N GLN A 319 2.18 -11.19 19.02
CA GLN A 319 2.09 -12.62 19.37
C GLN A 319 0.86 -12.92 20.25
N ASN A 320 0.44 -11.99 21.11
CA ASN A 320 -0.61 -12.21 22.12
C ASN A 320 -2.02 -11.77 21.69
N CYS A 321 -2.17 -10.85 20.73
CA CYS A 321 -3.47 -10.24 20.38
C CYS A 321 -4.36 -11.11 19.48
N THR A 322 -3.83 -12.15 18.83
CA THR A 322 -4.62 -13.16 18.12
C THR A 322 -3.92 -14.50 18.25
N PRO A 323 -4.48 -15.51 18.95
CA PRO A 323 -3.91 -16.85 18.89
C PRO A 323 -3.95 -17.28 17.42
N ARG A 324 -2.77 -17.40 16.78
CA ARG A 324 -2.70 -17.87 15.40
C ARG A 324 -3.39 -19.24 15.33
N PRO A 325 -4.21 -19.50 14.30
CA PRO A 325 -4.74 -20.83 14.08
C PRO A 325 -3.59 -21.84 14.10
N ASN A 326 -3.78 -22.97 14.79
CA ASN A 326 -2.83 -24.06 14.69
C ASN A 326 -2.97 -24.68 13.29
N TRP A 327 -2.14 -24.22 12.36
CA TRP A 327 -2.14 -24.66 10.96
C TRP A 327 -1.74 -26.12 10.80
N GLU A 328 -1.02 -26.72 11.76
CA GLU A 328 -0.69 -28.15 11.72
C GLU A 328 -1.97 -29.00 11.74
N LYS A 329 -3.02 -28.56 12.43
CA LYS A 329 -4.32 -29.25 12.46
C LYS A 329 -5.03 -29.27 11.11
N CYS A 330 -4.71 -28.35 10.19
CA CYS A 330 -5.32 -28.34 8.87
C CYS A 330 -4.93 -29.57 8.04
N SER A 331 -3.75 -30.15 8.31
CA SER A 331 -3.32 -31.40 7.68
C SER A 331 -4.24 -32.59 7.98
N GLU A 332 -4.96 -32.58 9.12
CA GLU A 332 -5.89 -33.64 9.51
C GLU A 332 -7.23 -33.54 8.77
N VAL A 333 -7.61 -32.34 8.31
CA VAL A 333 -8.92 -32.04 7.74
C VAL A 333 -8.88 -32.01 6.21
N ILE A 334 -7.75 -31.62 5.63
CA ILE A 334 -7.61 -31.45 4.18
C ILE A 334 -7.29 -32.80 3.51
N PRO A 335 -7.94 -33.14 2.39
CA PRO A 335 -7.62 -34.35 1.64
C PRO A 335 -6.19 -34.25 1.09
N GLY A 336 -5.34 -35.24 1.38
CA GLY A 336 -3.91 -35.26 1.01
C GLY A 336 -2.94 -35.10 2.18
N GLY A 337 -3.43 -34.84 3.39
CA GLY A 337 -2.63 -34.91 4.62
C GLY A 337 -1.58 -33.81 4.76
N ALA A 338 -0.56 -34.07 5.58
CA ALA A 338 0.51 -33.12 5.90
C ALA A 338 1.32 -32.71 4.67
N GLU A 339 1.73 -33.66 3.81
CA GLU A 339 2.56 -33.36 2.64
C GLU A 339 1.88 -32.35 1.68
N ARG A 340 0.58 -32.52 1.43
CA ARG A 340 -0.16 -31.58 0.57
C ARG A 340 -0.36 -30.23 1.25
N TRP A 341 -0.65 -30.22 2.56
CA TRP A 341 -0.81 -28.96 3.29
C TRP A 341 0.50 -28.19 3.38
N ASP A 342 1.62 -28.86 3.65
CA ASP A 342 2.95 -28.25 3.69
C ASP A 342 3.28 -27.61 2.35
N GLY A 343 3.06 -28.34 1.24
CA GLY A 343 3.22 -27.79 -0.11
C GLY A 343 2.34 -26.57 -0.39
N LEU A 344 1.08 -26.59 0.07
CA LEU A 344 0.17 -25.45 -0.07
C LEU A 344 0.52 -24.26 0.82
N ALA A 345 1.19 -24.50 1.95
CA ALA A 345 1.50 -23.50 2.95
C ALA A 345 2.86 -22.80 2.72
N VAL A 346 3.77 -23.42 1.96
CA VAL A 346 5.08 -22.84 1.64
C VAL A 346 4.94 -21.41 1.10
N GLY A 347 5.64 -20.47 1.74
CA GLY A 347 5.72 -19.07 1.30
C GLY A 347 4.46 -18.23 1.52
N LYS A 348 3.42 -18.76 2.22
CA LYS A 348 2.17 -18.02 2.46
C LYS A 348 2.08 -17.43 3.86
N THR A 349 1.44 -16.26 3.95
CA THR A 349 1.12 -15.62 5.24
C THR A 349 -0.06 -16.32 5.91
N SER A 350 -0.23 -16.14 7.23
CA SER A 350 -1.38 -16.74 7.93
C SER A 350 -2.74 -16.27 7.40
N GLU A 351 -2.83 -15.05 6.86
CA GLU A 351 -4.05 -14.58 6.19
C GLU A 351 -4.30 -15.36 4.89
N GLN A 352 -3.27 -15.51 4.05
CA GLN A 352 -3.35 -16.29 2.81
C GLN A 352 -3.65 -17.77 3.08
N LEU A 353 -3.21 -18.33 4.20
CA LEU A 353 -3.54 -19.70 4.61
C LEU A 353 -5.03 -19.87 4.94
N VAL A 354 -5.71 -18.82 5.41
CA VAL A 354 -7.17 -18.85 5.59
C VAL A 354 -7.85 -19.04 4.25
N ASP A 355 -7.45 -18.26 3.23
CA ASP A 355 -8.04 -18.34 1.90
C ASP A 355 -7.82 -19.73 1.30
N VAL A 356 -6.59 -20.26 1.36
CA VAL A 356 -6.27 -21.61 0.89
C VAL A 356 -7.10 -22.68 1.60
N LEU A 357 -7.29 -22.55 2.91
CA LEU A 357 -8.12 -23.48 3.68
C LEU A 357 -9.60 -23.40 3.25
N LEU A 358 -10.14 -22.19 3.07
CA LEU A 358 -11.51 -21.99 2.62
C LEU A 358 -11.73 -22.57 1.22
N GLU A 359 -10.72 -22.48 0.34
CA GLU A 359 -10.75 -23.08 -0.99
C GLU A 359 -10.75 -24.61 -0.95
N GLU A 360 -9.90 -25.22 -0.13
CA GLU A 360 -9.86 -26.69 -0.01
C GLU A 360 -11.17 -27.24 0.57
N ILE A 361 -11.72 -26.59 1.60
CA ILE A 361 -13.02 -26.96 2.17
C ILE A 361 -14.14 -26.72 1.14
N GLY A 362 -14.11 -25.57 0.46
CA GLY A 362 -15.11 -25.20 -0.54
C GLY A 362 -15.13 -26.14 -1.74
N THR A 363 -13.96 -26.54 -2.24
CA THR A 363 -13.85 -27.51 -3.34
C THR A 363 -14.25 -28.92 -2.94
N ALA A 364 -13.98 -29.33 -1.69
CA ALA A 364 -14.51 -30.58 -1.14
C ALA A 364 -16.05 -30.56 -1.09
N ALA A 365 -16.64 -29.48 -0.55
CA ALA A 365 -18.09 -29.30 -0.50
C ALA A 365 -18.71 -29.23 -1.90
N LEU A 366 -18.04 -28.59 -2.87
CA LEU A 366 -18.50 -28.54 -4.26
C LEU A 366 -18.63 -29.93 -4.88
N LYS A 367 -17.74 -30.87 -4.55
CA LYS A 367 -17.83 -32.26 -5.03
C LYS A 367 -19.02 -33.03 -4.45
N GLU A 368 -19.52 -32.63 -3.29
CA GLU A 368 -20.72 -33.22 -2.68
C GLU A 368 -22.01 -32.74 -3.37
N ILE A 369 -22.01 -31.52 -3.91
CA ILE A 369 -23.14 -30.96 -4.66
C ILE A 369 -23.31 -31.70 -5.99
N ASN A 370 -24.47 -32.33 -6.19
CA ASN A 370 -24.77 -33.07 -7.43
C ASN A 370 -25.37 -32.18 -8.52
N VAL A 371 -26.07 -31.11 -8.13
CA VAL A 371 -26.87 -30.28 -9.02
C VAL A 371 -26.77 -28.83 -8.59
N PHE A 372 -26.63 -27.93 -9.56
CA PHE A 372 -26.67 -26.48 -9.38
C PHE A 372 -28.03 -25.92 -9.82
N PRO A 373 -28.57 -24.92 -9.09
CA PRO A 373 -29.74 -24.19 -9.55
C PRO A 373 -29.36 -23.25 -10.70
N GLY A 374 -30.10 -23.32 -11.80
CA GLY A 374 -29.95 -22.41 -12.93
C GLY A 374 -30.37 -20.99 -12.58
N TRP A 375 -29.65 -20.01 -13.13
CA TRP A 375 -29.81 -18.57 -12.86
C TRP A 375 -30.89 -17.91 -13.73
N GLY A 376 -31.55 -18.68 -14.60
CA GLY A 376 -32.59 -18.21 -15.51
C GLY A 376 -32.04 -17.73 -16.86
N LYS A 377 -32.95 -17.34 -17.77
CA LYS A 377 -32.63 -16.88 -19.14
C LYS A 377 -32.70 -15.36 -19.31
N GLY A 378 -32.70 -14.61 -18.21
CA GLY A 378 -32.79 -13.15 -18.24
C GLY A 378 -31.60 -12.50 -18.96
N GLY A 379 -31.81 -11.32 -19.55
CA GLY A 379 -30.73 -10.56 -20.22
C GLY A 379 -29.56 -10.20 -19.29
N ASN A 380 -29.84 -10.03 -17.99
CA ASN A 380 -28.85 -9.74 -16.95
C ASN A 380 -27.98 -10.95 -16.57
N VAL A 381 -28.35 -12.16 -17.01
CA VAL A 381 -27.56 -13.38 -16.78
C VAL A 381 -26.54 -13.52 -17.90
N PRO A 382 -25.26 -13.79 -17.61
CA PRO A 382 -24.24 -14.02 -18.63
C PRO A 382 -24.62 -15.16 -19.58
N VAL A 383 -24.29 -15.03 -20.88
CA VAL A 383 -24.70 -15.99 -21.93
C VAL A 383 -24.38 -17.44 -21.59
N TYR A 384 -23.22 -17.68 -20.96
CA TYR A 384 -22.75 -19.00 -20.56
C TYR A 384 -23.47 -19.57 -19.34
N LEU A 385 -24.27 -18.79 -18.61
CA LEU A 385 -25.07 -19.25 -17.46
C LEU A 385 -26.59 -19.21 -17.73
N ARG A 386 -27.04 -18.85 -18.94
CA ARG A 386 -28.47 -18.76 -19.27
C ARG A 386 -29.12 -20.14 -19.35
N HIS A 387 -29.54 -20.66 -18.21
CA HIS A 387 -30.22 -21.95 -18.10
C HIS A 387 -31.36 -21.87 -17.08
N GLU A 388 -32.47 -22.55 -17.38
CA GLU A 388 -33.61 -22.68 -16.48
C GLU A 388 -33.71 -24.10 -15.97
N GLY A 389 -33.89 -24.25 -14.65
CA GLY A 389 -33.96 -25.55 -14.00
C GLY A 389 -32.62 -25.97 -13.41
N GLU A 390 -32.46 -27.28 -13.23
CA GLU A 390 -31.34 -27.90 -12.51
C GLU A 390 -30.24 -28.36 -13.46
N VAL A 391 -28.99 -28.03 -13.13
CA VAL A 391 -27.81 -28.34 -13.94
C VAL A 391 -26.91 -29.32 -13.20
N LYS A 392 -26.56 -30.46 -13.81
CA LYS A 392 -25.71 -31.45 -13.15
C LYS A 392 -24.26 -30.96 -12.98
N ASN A 393 -23.71 -31.16 -11.80
CA ASN A 393 -22.30 -30.90 -11.52
C ASN A 393 -21.42 -32.03 -12.10
N LYS A 394 -20.42 -31.68 -12.90
CA LYS A 394 -19.45 -32.64 -13.47
C LYS A 394 -18.37 -33.10 -12.48
N LYS A 395 -18.28 -32.49 -11.30
CA LYS A 395 -17.36 -32.85 -10.21
C LYS A 395 -15.89 -32.92 -10.66
N LEU A 396 -15.45 -31.90 -11.37
CA LEU A 396 -14.09 -31.80 -11.90
C LEU A 396 -13.05 -31.58 -10.79
N THR A 397 -11.81 -31.99 -11.05
CA THR A 397 -10.66 -31.60 -10.21
C THR A 397 -10.11 -30.24 -10.64
N LYS A 398 -9.35 -29.55 -9.76
CA LYS A 398 -8.68 -28.28 -10.10
C LYS A 398 -7.83 -28.40 -11.38
N LYS A 399 -7.06 -29.48 -11.49
CA LYS A 399 -6.27 -29.82 -12.67
C LYS A 399 -7.10 -29.91 -13.95
N ASP A 400 -8.24 -30.60 -13.91
CA ASP A 400 -9.12 -30.74 -15.09
C ASP A 400 -9.65 -29.38 -15.55
N VAL A 401 -10.07 -28.53 -14.60
CA VAL A 401 -10.57 -27.19 -14.89
C VAL A 401 -9.47 -26.36 -15.55
N VAL A 402 -8.26 -26.35 -14.97
CA VAL A 402 -7.11 -25.60 -15.48
C VAL A 402 -6.74 -26.02 -16.90
N ASN A 403 -6.71 -27.32 -17.18
CA ASN A 403 -6.44 -27.84 -18.52
C ASN A 403 -7.49 -27.37 -19.54
N ILE A 404 -8.77 -27.41 -19.17
CA ILE A 404 -9.86 -26.92 -20.03
C ILE A 404 -9.71 -25.41 -20.30
N LEU A 405 -9.38 -24.61 -19.29
CA LEU A 405 -9.20 -23.16 -19.46
C LEU A 405 -8.00 -22.82 -20.35
N LYS A 406 -6.88 -23.56 -20.20
CA LYS A 406 -5.72 -23.44 -21.08
C LYS A 406 -6.06 -23.80 -22.53
N ASP A 407 -6.82 -24.87 -22.73
CA ASP A 407 -7.32 -25.25 -24.07
C ASP A 407 -8.21 -24.16 -24.68
N ILE A 408 -9.08 -23.53 -23.89
CA ILE A 408 -9.96 -22.45 -24.34
C ILE A 408 -9.13 -21.26 -24.82
N TRP A 409 -8.14 -20.82 -24.05
CA TRP A 409 -7.24 -19.74 -24.48
C TRP A 409 -6.49 -20.10 -25.76
N LYS A 410 -5.97 -21.32 -25.85
CA LYS A 410 -5.25 -21.80 -27.02
C LYS A 410 -6.12 -21.79 -28.28
N GLU A 411 -7.35 -22.32 -28.21
CA GLU A 411 -8.29 -22.31 -29.34
C GLU A 411 -8.74 -20.89 -29.71
N LYS A 412 -8.96 -20.03 -28.71
CA LYS A 412 -9.36 -18.63 -28.93
C LYS A 412 -8.27 -17.86 -29.67
N ILE A 413 -7.04 -17.90 -29.17
CA ILE A 413 -5.89 -17.22 -29.77
C ILE A 413 -5.67 -17.72 -31.20
N ALA A 414 -5.73 -19.04 -31.43
CA ALA A 414 -5.59 -19.61 -32.77
C ALA A 414 -6.70 -19.16 -33.73
N LEU A 415 -7.96 -19.11 -33.28
CA LEU A 415 -9.08 -18.65 -34.09
C LEU A 415 -8.97 -17.17 -34.43
N GLU A 416 -8.57 -16.33 -33.50
CA GLU A 416 -8.43 -14.89 -33.71
C GLU A 416 -7.26 -14.56 -34.63
N GLN A 417 -6.15 -15.31 -34.52
CA GLN A 417 -5.04 -15.23 -35.48
C GLN A 417 -5.48 -15.63 -36.90
N GLN A 418 -6.35 -16.63 -37.04
CA GLN A 418 -6.83 -17.10 -38.34
C GLN A 418 -7.87 -16.14 -38.96
N THR A 419 -8.76 -15.58 -38.15
CA THR A 419 -9.89 -14.76 -38.63
C THR A 419 -9.60 -13.26 -38.64
N GLY A 420 -8.57 -12.82 -37.92
CA GLY A 420 -8.23 -11.41 -37.72
C GLY A 420 -9.28 -10.61 -36.93
N LYS A 421 -10.28 -11.28 -36.33
CA LYS A 421 -11.37 -10.66 -35.59
C LYS A 421 -11.36 -11.13 -34.14
N ARG A 422 -11.32 -10.20 -33.20
CA ARG A 422 -11.50 -10.49 -31.78
C ARG A 422 -12.96 -10.81 -31.48
N SER A 423 -13.17 -11.89 -30.74
CA SER A 423 -14.49 -12.30 -30.26
C SER A 423 -14.60 -12.00 -28.77
N SER A 424 -15.81 -11.77 -28.28
CA SER A 424 -16.04 -11.59 -26.84
C SER A 424 -15.85 -12.92 -26.10
N LEU A 425 -15.12 -12.92 -24.98
CA LEU A 425 -14.77 -14.13 -24.23
C LEU A 425 -16.00 -14.92 -23.73
N PRO A 426 -17.04 -14.31 -23.14
CA PRO A 426 -18.27 -15.01 -22.74
C PRO A 426 -18.94 -15.81 -23.87
N GLU A 427 -19.03 -15.24 -25.07
CA GLU A 427 -19.60 -15.87 -26.26
C GLU A 427 -18.69 -16.98 -26.79
N PHE A 428 -17.39 -16.71 -26.87
CA PHE A 428 -16.41 -17.73 -27.27
C PHE A 428 -16.44 -18.92 -26.30
N PHE A 429 -16.44 -18.66 -25.00
CA PHE A 429 -16.48 -19.68 -23.95
C PHE A 429 -17.68 -20.61 -24.10
N LEU A 430 -18.89 -20.06 -24.30
CA LEU A 430 -20.08 -20.88 -24.54
C LEU A 430 -19.96 -21.68 -25.86
N SER A 431 -19.52 -21.04 -26.94
CA SER A 431 -19.37 -21.69 -28.26
C SER A 431 -18.37 -22.84 -28.23
N TYR A 432 -17.28 -22.68 -27.47
CA TYR A 432 -16.27 -23.71 -27.24
C TYR A 432 -16.87 -24.92 -26.53
N LEU A 433 -17.62 -24.69 -25.45
CA LEU A 433 -18.25 -25.77 -24.69
C LEU A 433 -19.30 -26.52 -25.52
N GLN A 434 -20.08 -25.80 -26.32
CA GLN A 434 -21.04 -26.39 -27.25
C GLN A 434 -20.35 -27.26 -28.32
N LYS A 435 -19.24 -26.77 -28.88
CA LYS A 435 -18.45 -27.50 -29.88
C LYS A 435 -17.78 -28.75 -29.30
N LYS A 436 -17.20 -28.66 -28.09
CA LYS A 436 -16.42 -29.76 -27.48
C LYS A 436 -17.30 -30.81 -26.81
N PHE A 437 -18.38 -30.40 -26.15
CA PHE A 437 -19.19 -31.28 -25.29
C PHE A 437 -20.65 -31.44 -25.75
N GLY A 438 -21.07 -30.71 -26.79
CA GLY A 438 -22.43 -30.70 -27.30
C GLY A 438 -23.36 -29.76 -26.53
N ASP A 439 -24.40 -29.28 -27.19
CA ASP A 439 -25.34 -28.27 -26.65
C ASP A 439 -26.02 -28.71 -25.35
N ALA A 440 -26.35 -29.99 -25.23
CA ALA A 440 -27.03 -30.54 -24.04
C ALA A 440 -26.16 -30.51 -22.79
N ALA A 441 -24.85 -30.76 -22.92
CA ALA A 441 -23.93 -30.80 -21.78
C ALA A 441 -23.20 -29.46 -21.57
N ALA A 442 -23.19 -28.55 -22.54
CA ALA A 442 -22.47 -27.28 -22.47
C ALA A 442 -22.81 -26.47 -21.21
N MET A 443 -24.08 -26.44 -20.79
CA MET A 443 -24.50 -25.75 -19.58
C MET A 443 -24.00 -26.46 -18.30
N GLU A 444 -23.98 -27.79 -18.28
CA GLU A 444 -23.41 -28.57 -17.16
C GLU A 444 -21.93 -28.28 -16.95
N TRP A 445 -21.18 -28.21 -18.06
CA TRP A 445 -19.77 -27.82 -18.04
C TRP A 445 -19.59 -26.36 -17.64
N SER A 446 -20.39 -25.45 -18.18
CA SER A 446 -20.29 -24.02 -17.88
C SER A 446 -20.49 -23.73 -16.39
N TYR A 447 -21.56 -24.25 -15.78
CA TYR A 447 -21.81 -24.08 -14.35
C TYR A 447 -20.71 -24.71 -13.50
N THR A 448 -20.26 -25.92 -13.87
CA THR A 448 -19.18 -26.58 -13.12
C THR A 448 -17.88 -25.78 -13.18
N LEU A 449 -17.48 -25.30 -14.36
CA LEU A 449 -16.28 -24.49 -14.52
C LEU A 449 -16.42 -23.15 -13.78
N TYR A 450 -17.56 -22.48 -13.91
CA TYR A 450 -17.84 -21.20 -13.26
C TYR A 450 -17.73 -21.30 -11.73
N GLU A 451 -18.32 -22.33 -11.13
CA GLU A 451 -18.29 -22.54 -9.68
C GLU A 451 -16.87 -22.88 -9.18
N ASN A 452 -16.11 -23.70 -9.93
CA ASN A 452 -14.70 -23.98 -9.58
C ASN A 452 -13.84 -22.72 -9.65
N MET A 453 -13.99 -21.91 -10.70
CA MET A 453 -13.28 -20.65 -10.87
C MET A 453 -13.65 -19.60 -9.81
N ARG A 454 -14.91 -19.57 -9.37
CA ARG A 454 -15.39 -18.67 -8.31
C ARG A 454 -14.75 -19.00 -6.96
N LEU A 455 -14.60 -20.29 -6.66
CA LEU A 455 -14.07 -20.77 -5.39
C LEU A 455 -12.54 -20.68 -5.34
N CYS A 456 -11.82 -21.10 -6.39
CA CYS A 456 -10.36 -21.20 -6.37
C CYS A 456 -9.68 -19.89 -6.80
N ARG A 457 -9.54 -18.94 -5.87
CA ARG A 457 -8.96 -17.62 -6.12
C ARG A 457 -7.45 -17.56 -5.94
N SER A 458 -6.84 -18.53 -5.24
CA SER A 458 -5.39 -18.60 -5.03
C SER A 458 -4.64 -19.01 -6.30
N ASN A 459 -5.31 -19.71 -7.21
CA ASN A 459 -4.73 -20.13 -8.48
C ASN A 459 -4.93 -19.04 -9.54
N HIS A 460 -3.82 -18.51 -10.06
CA HIS A 460 -3.86 -17.40 -11.00
C HIS A 460 -4.62 -17.71 -12.29
N VAL A 461 -4.52 -18.93 -12.83
CA VAL A 461 -5.21 -19.30 -14.08
C VAL A 461 -6.73 -19.23 -13.87
N LEU A 462 -7.22 -19.78 -12.76
CA LEU A 462 -8.63 -19.78 -12.40
C LEU A 462 -9.13 -18.37 -12.07
N SER A 463 -8.38 -17.62 -11.24
CA SER A 463 -8.79 -16.28 -10.81
C SER A 463 -8.79 -15.27 -11.96
N SER A 464 -7.75 -15.28 -12.80
CA SER A 464 -7.61 -14.39 -13.96
C SER A 464 -8.69 -14.68 -14.99
N PHE A 465 -8.91 -15.97 -15.32
CA PHE A 465 -9.99 -16.34 -16.24
C PHE A 465 -11.37 -15.91 -15.71
N TYR A 466 -11.63 -16.11 -14.41
CA TYR A 466 -12.88 -15.69 -13.78
C TYR A 466 -13.10 -14.17 -13.87
N ASP A 467 -12.07 -13.39 -13.55
CA ASP A 467 -12.15 -11.94 -13.53
C ASP A 467 -12.36 -11.37 -14.94
N ILE A 468 -11.77 -12.00 -15.96
CA ILE A 468 -12.00 -11.63 -17.36
C ILE A 468 -13.38 -12.07 -17.84
N LEU A 469 -13.80 -13.30 -17.53
CA LEU A 469 -15.10 -13.84 -17.92
C LEU A 469 -16.26 -13.04 -17.33
N THR A 470 -16.10 -12.54 -16.10
CA THR A 470 -17.10 -11.70 -15.41
C THR A 470 -17.01 -10.21 -15.77
N GLY A 471 -16.04 -9.81 -16.60
CA GLY A 471 -15.86 -8.43 -17.03
C GLY A 471 -15.27 -7.50 -15.96
N LYS A 472 -14.74 -8.05 -14.86
CA LYS A 472 -13.99 -7.25 -13.86
C LYS A 472 -12.65 -6.77 -14.40
N VAL A 473 -12.04 -7.57 -15.27
CA VAL A 473 -10.77 -7.30 -15.93
C VAL A 473 -10.94 -7.50 -17.43
N GLY A 474 -10.30 -6.66 -18.24
CA GLY A 474 -10.30 -6.76 -19.69
C GLY A 474 -9.36 -7.86 -20.18
N GLU A 475 -9.74 -8.49 -21.28
CA GLU A 475 -8.95 -9.57 -21.89
C GLU A 475 -7.53 -9.11 -22.28
N GLU A 476 -7.36 -7.84 -22.68
CA GLU A 476 -6.04 -7.27 -23.03
C GLU A 476 -5.01 -7.43 -21.92
N GLN A 477 -5.44 -7.43 -20.66
CA GLN A 477 -4.54 -7.60 -19.52
C GLN A 477 -3.92 -9.01 -19.50
N TYR A 478 -4.66 -10.04 -19.89
CA TYR A 478 -4.12 -11.41 -19.99
C TYR A 478 -3.04 -11.50 -21.06
N HIS A 479 -3.32 -10.98 -22.26
CA HIS A 479 -2.36 -10.97 -23.36
C HIS A 479 -1.09 -10.20 -22.99
N SER A 480 -1.28 -9.05 -22.37
CA SER A 480 -0.22 -8.16 -21.90
C SER A 480 0.68 -8.77 -20.83
N GLN A 481 0.10 -9.45 -19.85
CA GLN A 481 0.88 -10.14 -18.82
C GLN A 481 1.67 -11.32 -19.41
N ASN A 482 1.07 -12.07 -20.33
CA ASN A 482 1.76 -13.17 -21.00
C ASN A 482 2.86 -12.69 -21.94
N GLU A 483 2.66 -11.58 -22.64
CA GLU A 483 3.69 -10.93 -23.44
C GLU A 483 4.85 -10.47 -22.55
N LEU A 484 4.56 -9.87 -21.39
CA LEU A 484 5.58 -9.45 -20.43
C LEU A 484 6.41 -10.65 -19.93
N ILE A 485 5.74 -11.75 -19.56
CA ILE A 485 6.41 -12.99 -19.14
C ILE A 485 7.26 -13.56 -20.29
N SER A 486 6.70 -13.61 -21.50
CA SER A 486 7.42 -14.12 -22.69
C SER A 486 8.62 -13.26 -23.04
N SER A 487 8.55 -11.94 -22.89
CA SER A 487 9.64 -11.03 -23.19
C SER A 487 10.78 -11.22 -22.18
N LEU A 488 10.46 -11.32 -20.89
CA LEU A 488 11.45 -11.63 -19.86
C LEU A 488 12.11 -13.00 -20.08
N GLN A 489 11.32 -14.03 -20.43
CA GLN A 489 11.86 -15.35 -20.72
C GLN A 489 12.81 -15.34 -21.93
N LYS A 490 12.49 -14.58 -22.99
CA LYS A 490 13.36 -14.42 -24.16
C LYS A 490 14.65 -13.70 -23.82
N GLU A 491 14.59 -12.68 -22.96
CA GLU A 491 15.78 -11.96 -22.51
C GLU A 491 16.72 -12.89 -21.73
N LEU A 492 16.19 -13.60 -20.73
CA LEU A 492 16.99 -14.57 -19.96
C LEU A 492 17.59 -15.67 -20.85
N ALA A 493 16.87 -16.10 -21.89
CA ALA A 493 17.38 -17.05 -22.87
C ALA A 493 18.46 -16.46 -23.79
N ALA A 494 18.42 -15.16 -24.11
CA ALA A 494 19.46 -14.50 -24.89
C ALA A 494 20.78 -14.41 -24.13
N CYS A 495 20.71 -14.29 -22.80
CA CYS A 495 21.86 -14.17 -21.92
C CYS A 495 22.49 -15.53 -21.59
N ASP A 496 21.74 -16.61 -21.73
CA ASP A 496 22.23 -17.98 -21.72
C ASP A 496 22.90 -18.32 -23.07
N GLY A 497 24.09 -17.77 -23.30
CA GLY A 497 24.86 -18.00 -24.53
C GLY A 497 25.22 -19.47 -24.80
N LEU A 498 25.10 -20.35 -23.79
CA LEU A 498 25.29 -21.80 -23.91
C LEU A 498 23.98 -22.56 -24.17
N ASN A 499 22.82 -21.88 -24.12
CA ASN A 499 21.48 -22.44 -24.20
C ASN A 499 21.31 -23.67 -23.28
N SER A 500 21.91 -23.57 -22.10
CA SER A 500 21.98 -24.61 -21.08
C SER A 500 20.70 -24.70 -20.23
N GLY A 501 19.82 -23.70 -20.34
CA GLY A 501 18.65 -23.52 -19.50
C GLY A 501 18.99 -23.01 -18.10
N SER A 502 20.21 -22.53 -17.87
CA SER A 502 20.68 -22.09 -16.55
C SER A 502 21.61 -20.88 -16.65
N LEU A 503 21.58 -20.03 -15.63
CA LEU A 503 22.43 -18.84 -15.48
C LEU A 503 23.15 -18.91 -14.13
N THR A 504 24.38 -18.39 -14.03
CA THR A 504 25.02 -18.23 -12.72
C THR A 504 24.32 -17.12 -11.93
N SER A 505 24.37 -17.18 -10.60
CA SER A 505 23.79 -16.12 -9.76
C SER A 505 24.37 -14.73 -10.05
N GLU A 506 25.62 -14.64 -10.49
CA GLU A 506 26.22 -13.37 -10.93
C GLU A 506 25.66 -12.91 -12.27
N GLN A 507 25.53 -13.81 -13.25
CA GLN A 507 24.87 -13.50 -14.52
C GLN A 507 23.44 -13.06 -14.29
N PHE A 508 22.65 -13.78 -13.49
CA PHE A 508 21.27 -13.41 -13.20
C PHE A 508 21.13 -12.03 -12.51
N ARG A 509 22.10 -11.64 -11.65
CA ARG A 509 22.12 -10.30 -11.03
C ARG A 509 22.57 -9.22 -11.99
N GLN A 510 23.56 -9.49 -12.84
CA GLN A 510 23.93 -8.58 -13.92
C GLN A 510 22.76 -8.42 -14.90
N GLU A 511 22.02 -9.49 -15.14
CA GLU A 511 20.74 -9.45 -15.84
C GLU A 511 19.66 -8.74 -15.06
N ALA A 512 19.70 -8.59 -13.74
CA ALA A 512 18.76 -7.72 -13.03
C ALA A 512 18.98 -6.24 -13.41
N ASP A 513 20.21 -5.86 -13.75
CA ASP A 513 20.54 -4.56 -14.35
C ASP A 513 20.10 -4.48 -15.83
N THR A 514 20.06 -5.59 -16.58
CA THR A 514 19.48 -5.70 -17.94
C THR A 514 17.94 -5.80 -17.94
N VAL A 515 17.33 -6.39 -16.93
CA VAL A 515 15.88 -6.44 -16.67
C VAL A 515 15.38 -5.02 -16.40
N ARG A 516 16.23 -4.13 -15.89
CA ARG A 516 15.99 -2.69 -15.90
C ARG A 516 16.03 -2.11 -17.31
N GLU A 517 16.80 -2.64 -18.26
CA GLU A 517 16.69 -2.25 -19.67
C GLU A 517 15.40 -2.76 -20.32
N THR A 518 14.94 -3.99 -19.98
CA THR A 518 13.66 -4.55 -20.46
C THR A 518 12.44 -3.89 -19.80
N PHE A 519 12.58 -3.48 -18.53
CA PHE A 519 11.54 -2.83 -17.73
C PHE A 519 12.09 -1.54 -17.07
N PRO A 520 12.36 -0.49 -17.87
CA PRO A 520 12.99 0.75 -17.39
C PRO A 520 12.20 1.48 -16.31
N LEU A 521 10.91 1.18 -16.18
CA LEU A 521 10.02 1.79 -15.20
C LEU A 521 9.90 1.00 -13.89
N LYS A 522 10.51 -0.19 -13.78
CA LYS A 522 10.46 -0.98 -12.54
C LYS A 522 11.40 -0.37 -11.49
N ARG A 523 10.86 -0.19 -10.28
CA ARG A 523 11.64 0.27 -9.12
C ARG A 523 12.73 -0.75 -8.76
N LYS A 524 13.86 -0.26 -8.24
CA LYS A 524 14.98 -1.10 -7.76
C LYS A 524 14.51 -2.15 -6.75
N GLU A 525 13.63 -1.76 -5.83
CA GLU A 525 13.03 -2.68 -4.84
C GLU A 525 12.22 -3.80 -5.51
N SER A 526 11.43 -3.49 -6.53
CA SER A 526 10.69 -4.50 -7.30
C SER A 526 11.62 -5.46 -8.04
N VAL A 527 12.75 -4.98 -8.56
CA VAL A 527 13.75 -5.84 -9.20
C VAL A 527 14.40 -6.76 -8.15
N GLN A 528 14.78 -6.22 -6.99
CA GLN A 528 15.34 -7.03 -5.89
C GLN A 528 14.35 -8.10 -5.41
N GLU A 529 13.07 -7.76 -5.27
CA GLU A 529 12.02 -8.72 -4.95
C GLU A 529 11.92 -9.89 -5.95
N LEU A 530 12.20 -9.67 -7.23
CA LEU A 530 12.23 -10.72 -8.25
C LEU A 530 13.50 -11.58 -8.13
N VAL A 531 14.64 -10.96 -7.84
CA VAL A 531 15.89 -11.66 -7.55
C VAL A 531 15.71 -12.57 -6.33
N ASP A 532 15.12 -12.08 -5.25
CA ASP A 532 14.83 -12.87 -4.06
C ASP A 532 13.86 -14.03 -4.38
N ALA A 533 12.82 -13.76 -5.18
CA ALA A 533 11.84 -14.78 -5.59
C ALA A 533 12.42 -15.85 -6.54
N SER A 534 13.54 -15.57 -7.21
CA SER A 534 14.26 -16.55 -8.04
C SER A 534 15.06 -17.57 -7.22
N GLY A 535 15.27 -17.31 -5.93
CA GLY A 535 16.11 -18.13 -5.06
C GLY A 535 17.61 -17.78 -5.12
N CYS A 536 17.98 -16.68 -5.79
CA CYS A 536 19.33 -16.11 -5.75
C CYS A 536 19.76 -15.83 -4.31
N LYS A 537 20.85 -16.46 -3.84
CA LYS A 537 21.47 -16.10 -2.55
C LYS A 537 22.52 -15.02 -2.76
N LEU A 538 22.53 -14.03 -1.87
CA LEU A 538 23.46 -12.88 -1.91
C LEU A 538 24.94 -13.31 -1.77
N ASP A 539 25.21 -14.44 -1.11
CA ASP A 539 26.56 -14.84 -0.71
C ASP A 539 27.21 -15.95 -1.57
N SER A 540 26.51 -16.49 -2.57
CA SER A 540 27.03 -17.56 -3.44
C SER A 540 27.26 -17.06 -4.87
N THR A 541 28.49 -17.23 -5.36
CA THR A 541 28.88 -17.00 -6.76
C THR A 541 28.82 -18.28 -7.60
N GLU A 542 28.74 -19.46 -6.95
CA GLU A 542 28.72 -20.77 -7.61
C GLU A 542 27.31 -21.35 -7.78
N ASP A 543 26.30 -20.72 -7.17
CA ASP A 543 24.91 -21.18 -7.29
C ASP A 543 24.40 -20.92 -8.71
N THR A 544 24.12 -21.99 -9.44
CA THR A 544 23.51 -21.99 -10.77
C THR A 544 21.98 -22.00 -10.64
N ILE A 545 21.31 -21.08 -11.33
CA ILE A 545 19.86 -20.93 -11.34
C ILE A 545 19.34 -21.48 -12.66
N ASN A 546 18.48 -22.50 -12.57
CA ASN A 546 17.72 -22.98 -13.72
C ASN A 546 16.58 -21.97 -13.98
N TYR A 547 16.77 -21.07 -14.95
CA TYR A 547 15.77 -20.05 -15.23
C TYR A 547 14.53 -20.63 -15.94
N ILE A 548 14.66 -21.78 -16.63
CA ILE A 548 13.52 -22.45 -17.28
C ILE A 548 12.49 -22.86 -16.22
N SER A 549 12.95 -23.46 -15.11
CA SER A 549 12.06 -23.89 -14.03
C SER A 549 11.37 -22.73 -13.33
N LEU A 550 11.90 -21.50 -13.40
CA LEU A 550 11.21 -20.31 -12.88
C LEU A 550 9.91 -20.01 -13.62
N PHE A 551 9.75 -20.46 -14.87
CA PHE A 551 8.53 -20.23 -15.67
C PHE A 551 7.62 -21.46 -15.74
N GLU A 552 7.99 -22.56 -15.08
CA GLU A 552 7.15 -23.74 -15.02
C GLU A 552 5.91 -23.50 -14.15
N GLU A 553 4.82 -24.19 -14.50
CA GLU A 553 3.61 -24.24 -13.69
C GLU A 553 3.45 -25.68 -13.19
N ASP A 554 2.93 -25.85 -11.98
CA ASP A 554 2.65 -27.18 -11.45
C ASP A 554 1.47 -27.85 -12.17
N GLU A 555 1.17 -29.10 -11.79
CA GLU A 555 0.06 -29.88 -12.36
C GLU A 555 -1.32 -29.23 -12.16
N GLU A 556 -1.46 -28.34 -11.18
CA GLU A 556 -2.68 -27.56 -10.92
C GLU A 556 -2.61 -26.15 -11.57
N GLY A 557 -1.58 -25.84 -12.35
CA GLY A 557 -1.39 -24.53 -13.00
C GLY A 557 -1.01 -23.41 -12.04
N ASN A 558 -0.54 -23.71 -10.83
CA ASN A 558 0.06 -22.70 -9.97
C ASN A 558 1.43 -22.33 -10.53
N ALA A 559 1.67 -21.03 -10.62
CA ALA A 559 2.95 -20.52 -11.07
C ALA A 559 3.98 -20.55 -9.93
N THR A 560 5.26 -20.60 -10.29
CA THR A 560 6.35 -20.43 -9.32
C THR A 560 6.23 -19.11 -8.55
N PRO A 561 6.89 -18.99 -7.38
CA PRO A 561 6.99 -17.73 -6.65
C PRO A 561 7.48 -16.56 -7.52
N PHE A 562 8.40 -16.82 -8.45
CA PHE A 562 8.93 -15.83 -9.38
C PHE A 562 7.86 -15.24 -10.31
N VAL A 563 7.12 -16.09 -11.04
CA VAL A 563 6.05 -15.64 -11.95
C VAL A 563 4.87 -15.07 -11.19
N ALA A 564 4.52 -15.64 -10.02
CA ALA A 564 3.51 -15.09 -9.14
C ALA A 564 3.88 -13.67 -8.68
N LYS A 565 5.15 -13.43 -8.35
CA LYS A 565 5.65 -12.11 -7.96
C LYS A 565 5.57 -11.12 -9.12
N LEU A 566 5.96 -11.52 -10.32
CA LEU A 566 5.87 -10.67 -11.52
C LEU A 566 4.43 -10.24 -11.83
N ARG A 567 3.46 -11.17 -11.74
CA ARG A 567 2.03 -10.88 -11.90
C ARG A 567 1.52 -9.96 -10.78
N SER A 568 1.96 -10.16 -9.54
CA SER A 568 1.60 -9.27 -8.42
C SER A 568 2.15 -7.85 -8.60
N GLN A 569 3.38 -7.72 -9.11
CA GLN A 569 4.00 -6.43 -9.41
C GLN A 569 3.21 -5.68 -10.47
N TYR A 570 2.78 -6.36 -11.53
CA TYR A 570 1.93 -5.78 -12.57
C TYR A 570 0.67 -5.13 -11.99
N VAL A 571 -0.04 -5.85 -11.12
CA VAL A 571 -1.28 -5.35 -10.51
C VAL A 571 -0.99 -4.16 -9.59
N ARG A 572 0.07 -4.24 -8.79
CA ARG A 572 0.49 -3.13 -7.89
C ARG A 572 0.88 -1.88 -8.68
N GLU A 573 1.65 -2.02 -9.75
CA GLU A 573 2.08 -0.91 -10.61
C GLU A 573 0.88 -0.21 -11.26
N LYS A 574 -0.09 -0.97 -11.76
CA LYS A 574 -1.35 -0.45 -12.29
C LYS A 574 -2.16 0.30 -11.22
N GLN A 575 -2.34 -0.29 -10.05
CA GLN A 575 -3.08 0.34 -8.95
C GLN A 575 -2.40 1.64 -8.50
N GLU A 576 -1.08 1.65 -8.42
CA GLU A 576 -0.30 2.83 -8.07
C GLU A 576 -0.45 3.93 -9.12
N TYR A 577 -0.45 3.58 -10.42
CA TYR A 577 -0.67 4.53 -11.49
C TYR A 577 -2.07 5.16 -11.44
N LEU A 578 -3.11 4.35 -11.22
CA LEU A 578 -4.48 4.82 -11.06
C LEU A 578 -4.68 5.64 -9.77
N ARG A 579 -3.95 5.32 -8.70
CA ARG A 579 -3.93 6.12 -7.47
C ARG A 579 -3.35 7.50 -7.72
N GLN A 580 -2.27 7.61 -8.51
CA GLN A 580 -1.69 8.90 -8.90
C GLN A 580 -2.66 9.70 -9.76
N LEU A 581 -3.38 9.05 -10.68
CA LEU A 581 -4.44 9.67 -11.47
C LEU A 581 -5.55 10.20 -10.56
N ARG A 582 -6.05 9.41 -9.60
CA ARG A 582 -7.06 9.85 -8.61
C ARG A 582 -6.57 11.05 -7.81
N ASN A 583 -5.32 11.04 -7.34
CA ASN A 583 -4.73 12.15 -6.61
C ASN A 583 -4.67 13.43 -7.46
N LYS A 584 -4.37 13.30 -8.76
CA LYS A 584 -4.30 14.43 -9.69
C LYS A 584 -5.68 15.01 -10.01
N LEU A 585 -6.69 14.15 -10.16
CA LEU A 585 -8.09 14.56 -10.32
C LEU A 585 -8.66 15.21 -9.05
N GLY A 586 -8.03 14.97 -7.89
CA GLY A 586 -8.36 15.63 -6.63
C GLY A 586 -9.81 15.36 -6.19
N GLY A 587 -10.50 16.41 -5.73
CA GLY A 587 -11.86 16.35 -5.19
C GLY A 587 -12.98 16.37 -6.22
N LEU A 588 -12.68 16.20 -7.52
CA LEU A 588 -13.71 16.14 -8.56
C LEU A 588 -14.63 14.94 -8.32
N MET A 589 -15.94 15.17 -8.47
CA MET A 589 -16.97 14.11 -8.43
C MET A 589 -17.19 13.51 -9.81
N GLU A 590 -17.14 14.34 -10.85
CA GLU A 590 -17.29 13.94 -12.25
C GLU A 590 -16.11 14.47 -13.07
N VAL A 591 -15.74 13.74 -14.12
CA VAL A 591 -14.64 14.06 -15.04
C VAL A 591 -15.09 13.95 -16.49
N ASN A 592 -14.61 14.88 -17.31
CA ASN A 592 -14.75 14.83 -18.77
C ASN A 592 -13.45 14.37 -19.45
N ALA A 593 -13.44 14.31 -20.78
CA ALA A 593 -12.28 13.93 -21.56
C ALA A 593 -11.07 14.86 -21.35
N ASP A 594 -11.30 16.17 -21.26
CA ASP A 594 -10.24 17.17 -21.10
C ASP A 594 -9.58 17.07 -19.71
N ASP A 595 -10.38 16.83 -18.66
CA ASP A 595 -9.90 16.63 -17.28
C ASP A 595 -9.02 15.39 -17.19
N LEU A 596 -9.47 14.27 -17.76
CA LEU A 596 -8.70 13.02 -17.82
C LEU A 596 -7.44 13.19 -18.66
N LYS A 597 -7.53 13.86 -19.81
CA LYS A 597 -6.39 14.13 -20.68
C LYS A 597 -5.32 14.95 -19.96
N ALA A 598 -5.72 16.05 -19.32
CA ALA A 598 -4.83 16.89 -18.52
C ALA A 598 -4.21 16.13 -17.34
N ALA A 599 -4.99 15.26 -16.67
CA ALA A 599 -4.49 14.45 -15.58
C ALA A 599 -3.47 13.41 -16.03
N PHE A 600 -3.75 12.66 -17.11
CA PHE A 600 -2.83 11.68 -17.70
C PHE A 600 -1.52 12.33 -18.16
N CYS A 601 -1.59 13.38 -18.98
CA CYS A 601 -0.40 14.10 -19.44
C CYS A 601 0.42 14.69 -18.29
N SER A 602 -0.22 15.03 -17.16
CA SER A 602 0.50 15.53 -15.99
C SER A 602 1.24 14.43 -15.20
N ILE A 603 0.70 13.20 -15.16
CA ILE A 603 1.31 12.10 -14.39
C ILE A 603 2.27 11.26 -15.25
N ASP A 604 2.05 11.23 -16.56
CA ASP A 604 2.82 10.46 -17.54
C ASP A 604 3.02 11.32 -18.81
N PRO A 605 4.03 12.22 -18.82
CA PRO A 605 4.26 13.12 -19.95
C PRO A 605 4.64 12.41 -21.26
N ASP A 606 5.15 11.18 -21.17
CA ASP A 606 5.61 10.39 -22.32
C ASP A 606 4.50 9.51 -22.92
N ILE A 607 3.25 9.64 -22.44
CA ILE A 607 2.12 8.89 -23.01
C ILE A 607 1.86 9.33 -24.46
N ASP A 608 1.81 8.36 -25.37
CA ASP A 608 1.47 8.62 -26.77
C ASP A 608 -0.04 8.89 -26.94
N ASP A 609 -0.38 9.67 -27.97
CA ASP A 609 -1.76 10.07 -28.25
C ASP A 609 -2.68 8.85 -28.47
N GLN A 610 -2.17 7.77 -29.09
CA GLN A 610 -2.98 6.58 -29.39
C GLN A 610 -3.39 5.82 -28.13
N ARG A 611 -2.48 5.65 -27.18
CA ARG A 611 -2.72 5.04 -25.87
C ARG A 611 -3.61 5.93 -25.01
N LEU A 612 -3.37 7.24 -25.05
CA LEU A 612 -4.19 8.21 -24.33
C LEU A 612 -5.66 8.14 -24.80
N GLU A 613 -5.91 8.15 -26.11
CA GLU A 613 -7.26 7.99 -26.66
C GLU A 613 -7.87 6.62 -26.31
N THR A 614 -7.05 5.56 -26.24
CA THR A 614 -7.51 4.24 -25.78
C THR A 614 -7.97 4.30 -24.32
N TYR A 615 -7.21 4.96 -23.43
CA TYR A 615 -7.56 5.10 -22.02
C TYR A 615 -8.79 5.99 -21.81
N LEU A 616 -8.91 7.08 -22.57
CA LEU A 616 -10.10 7.93 -22.58
C LEU A 616 -11.33 7.16 -23.05
N GLY A 617 -11.20 6.37 -24.12
CA GLY A 617 -12.27 5.51 -24.62
C GLY A 617 -12.72 4.44 -23.62
N LEU A 618 -11.79 3.88 -22.83
CA LEU A 618 -12.10 2.96 -21.74
C LEU A 618 -12.84 3.65 -20.59
N ALA A 619 -12.38 4.82 -20.16
CA ALA A 619 -12.97 5.56 -19.04
C ALA A 619 -14.39 6.07 -19.36
N LEU A 620 -14.58 6.66 -20.54
CA LEU A 620 -15.82 7.35 -20.92
C LEU A 620 -16.83 6.47 -21.66
N GLN A 621 -16.42 5.28 -22.13
CA GLN A 621 -17.12 4.44 -23.12
C GLN A 621 -17.29 5.14 -24.48
N ALA A 622 -17.04 4.40 -25.57
CA ALA A 622 -17.08 4.90 -26.94
C ALA A 622 -18.46 5.54 -27.27
N GLY A 623 -18.53 6.88 -27.23
CA GLY A 623 -19.69 7.67 -27.65
C GLY A 623 -20.30 8.61 -26.59
N GLY A 624 -19.77 8.69 -25.37
CA GLY A 624 -20.29 9.60 -24.34
C GLY A 624 -19.61 10.98 -24.33
N GLU A 625 -20.21 11.99 -24.96
CA GLU A 625 -19.87 13.41 -24.75
C GLU A 625 -20.37 13.93 -23.37
N GLY A 626 -20.23 13.13 -22.31
CA GLY A 626 -20.78 13.43 -20.99
C GLY A 626 -19.78 13.19 -19.87
N ALA A 627 -19.87 14.00 -18.81
CA ALA A 627 -19.08 13.81 -17.60
C ALA A 627 -19.47 12.50 -16.91
N VAL A 628 -18.47 11.74 -16.45
CA VAL A 628 -18.65 10.45 -15.76
C VAL A 628 -18.13 10.58 -14.33
N ALA A 629 -18.80 9.95 -13.37
CA ALA A 629 -18.33 9.90 -12.00
C ALA A 629 -16.88 9.36 -11.93
N VAL A 630 -16.02 10.02 -11.15
CA VAL A 630 -14.58 9.67 -11.09
C VAL A 630 -14.37 8.20 -10.71
N GLU A 631 -15.14 7.70 -9.75
CA GLU A 631 -15.05 6.30 -9.32
C GLU A 631 -15.42 5.34 -10.46
N THR A 632 -16.46 5.63 -11.24
CA THR A 632 -16.84 4.81 -12.39
C THR A 632 -15.78 4.85 -13.49
N ALA A 633 -15.16 6.00 -13.74
CA ALA A 633 -14.07 6.12 -14.70
C ALA A 633 -12.85 5.29 -14.25
N LEU A 634 -12.50 5.35 -12.97
CA LEU A 634 -11.39 4.58 -12.40
C LEU A 634 -11.68 3.08 -12.35
N GLU A 635 -12.90 2.65 -12.05
CA GLU A 635 -13.31 1.25 -12.13
C GLU A 635 -13.17 0.69 -13.55
N ARG A 636 -13.55 1.47 -14.56
CA ARG A 636 -13.39 1.09 -15.97
C ARG A 636 -11.93 1.02 -16.39
N LEU A 637 -11.11 1.96 -15.96
CA LEU A 637 -9.65 1.94 -16.18
C LEU A 637 -8.97 0.79 -15.41
N LEU A 638 -9.47 0.46 -14.22
CA LEU A 638 -9.01 -0.69 -13.45
C LEU A 638 -9.39 -2.01 -14.13
N ALA A 639 -10.50 -2.05 -14.86
CA ALA A 639 -10.85 -3.19 -15.69
C ALA A 639 -9.95 -3.26 -16.94
N GLY A 640 -9.72 -2.16 -17.66
CA GLY A 640 -8.91 -2.12 -18.89
C GLY A 640 -7.40 -2.32 -18.67
N ASP A 641 -6.62 -2.50 -19.73
CA ASP A 641 -5.15 -2.58 -19.61
C ASP A 641 -4.51 -1.19 -19.61
N VAL A 642 -4.21 -0.67 -18.42
CA VAL A 642 -3.66 0.69 -18.22
C VAL A 642 -2.30 0.59 -17.57
N ARG A 643 -1.28 1.17 -18.21
CA ARG A 643 0.11 1.14 -17.78
C ARG A 643 0.79 2.49 -18.03
N ARG A 644 1.76 2.79 -17.18
CA ARG A 644 2.63 3.96 -17.31
C ARG A 644 3.63 3.71 -18.44
N VAL A 645 3.91 4.74 -19.24
CA VAL A 645 4.81 4.71 -20.39
C VAL A 645 6.15 5.34 -20.07
N GLY A 646 6.17 6.48 -19.35
CA GLY A 646 7.37 7.21 -18.97
C GLY A 646 7.71 7.16 -17.48
N PRO A 647 8.95 7.51 -17.09
CA PRO A 647 9.36 7.62 -15.69
C PRO A 647 8.45 8.58 -14.92
N ALA A 648 8.33 8.36 -13.60
CA ALA A 648 7.53 9.25 -12.78
C ALA A 648 8.15 10.67 -12.74
N PRO A 649 7.34 11.75 -12.76
CA PRO A 649 7.82 13.14 -12.82
C PRO A 649 8.64 13.64 -11.61
N GLY A 650 9.14 12.74 -10.75
CA GLY A 650 10.11 13.03 -9.68
C GLY A 650 11.40 12.20 -9.74
N GLU A 651 11.47 11.15 -10.56
CA GLU A 651 12.67 10.31 -10.72
C GLU A 651 13.58 10.80 -11.86
N GLY A 652 13.05 11.58 -12.81
CA GLY A 652 13.78 12.07 -13.98
C GLY A 652 14.69 13.29 -13.73
N SER A 653 14.63 13.94 -12.57
CA SER A 653 15.38 15.19 -12.35
C SER A 653 16.86 14.99 -11.95
N THR A 654 17.32 13.76 -11.81
CA THR A 654 18.73 13.44 -11.48
C THR A 654 19.57 13.02 -12.69
N ALA A 655 19.01 12.92 -13.91
CA ALA A 655 19.72 12.39 -15.07
C ALA A 655 20.09 13.42 -16.15
N SER A 656 19.84 14.72 -15.96
CA SER A 656 20.02 15.75 -17.00
C SER A 656 20.91 16.94 -16.60
N SER A 657 21.84 16.74 -15.66
CA SER A 657 22.82 17.77 -15.25
C SER A 657 24.23 17.20 -15.04
N GLU A 658 24.70 16.35 -15.96
CA GLU A 658 26.13 16.11 -16.15
C GLU A 658 26.39 16.13 -17.65
N GLY A 659 26.65 17.33 -18.18
CA GLY A 659 26.82 17.54 -19.61
C GLY A 659 26.89 19.01 -19.98
N GLU A 660 27.76 19.76 -19.32
CA GLU A 660 28.56 20.84 -19.93
C GLU A 660 29.78 21.16 -19.05
#